data_AF-A0A7C5FEH8-F1
#
_entry.id   AF-A0A7C5FEH8-F1
#
_cell.length_a   1.000
_cell.length_b   1.000
_cell.length_c   1.000
_cell.angle_alpha   90.00
_cell.angle_beta   90.00
_cell.angle_gamma   90.00
#
_symmetry.space_group_name_H-M   'P 1'
#
loop_
_entity.id
_entity.type
_entity.pdbx_description
1 polymer ?
#
loop_
_entity_poly.entity_id
_entity_poly.type
_entity_poly.pdbx_seq_one_letter_code
_entity_poly.pdbx_strand_id
1 'polypeptide(L)'
;MRSLYMHKFIAYLSLVFFLALLFVPIHSEVDSETTNLGMNLEKRKERYPERFSIEPGSDFVLYYASSTNSISSNHKEEEIYLSDVENQALGRSPVWFRENLTRKFLELNEKEIDLGTNAKMTLCDLDFDFDFDMLSCNSTGYIFYHENIGYSNEKKFNRSEMLSSLNEKFQALSASDIGDASPVFHDYDNDGDYDLVIGTRVGKLYLFRNYSTSWSNPEEILSFNLGIEPVFVDLDNDKDYDLVVGTSEGTLAYFENTGNGTAPAWTRRYLAFTGIDVGEYAHPAFCDIDDDVDYDLTIGNSLGKLVFYRNQGDKYTPNWVVEPGFYTEIALSGRAAPCFADIDNDSCLDLFVGTSDGRIAYFRNLGNAHDAKWSYYTFYGMVPSNYYYPATIYLKEQDYELGDVYASLIISAESKIVDELSFSIANTPVESLRDAQPEVFLDNARYLYLNDEHIKYANIVEKGNYSNGSFCSTVVYYVQNGTEIEEIELPPEIYYWFIVMPKITDEMPNYIDPESGNPLAKELGGKFWRDYLFNHNDTEYPPDPAKDENEDGIPDVCYPKEFPPPLLREKIENITILYDGIPYNAPQGIDNTGRNNTRPFGYKLHAIEIVSNWVEKTLPINQAESGDDERPIQPVRIARHHNGNCGELQDLSVAAARTCLIPARGVCLIGEDHVWNEFYDRGWHQWDNYWSDSGSVIDNFGNYWYNWGKRGGSGIFATNGDGFSYQVTENYIPKDSQSIIKFHVTDSAGNAVDGARVYAYSHWLMEHSVNLPGIGLVTIPMPAIWNFTDENGNCTFVLSANNFTFYILSRAGNYELEKTYVGEGQVLYFEIRLQGIISTLRNNGINENIATSISSKKSLVVRLTLIQSCQYPQNPIDGSTHPYVTSGLNNIYII
;
A
#
# COMPACT_ATOMS: atom_id res chain seq x y z
N MET A 1 31.33 -1.32 -16.89
CA MET A 1 31.99 -1.08 -15.59
C MET A 1 30.92 -0.74 -14.57
N ARG A 2 30.24 -1.78 -14.10
CA ARG A 2 29.33 -1.83 -12.95
C ARG A 2 30.11 -2.51 -11.83
N SER A 3 30.41 -1.82 -10.74
CA SER A 3 30.94 -2.36 -9.46
C SER A 3 31.58 -1.21 -8.66
N LEU A 4 30.78 -0.34 -8.06
CA LEU A 4 31.24 0.52 -6.94
C LEU A 4 30.08 0.97 -6.03
N TYR A 5 28.96 0.24 -6.07
CA TYR A 5 27.89 0.28 -5.08
C TYR A 5 28.15 -0.86 -4.08
N MET A 6 28.92 -0.57 -3.04
CA MET A 6 29.18 -1.38 -1.83
C MET A 6 30.56 -0.98 -1.31
N HIS A 7 30.72 0.14 -0.57
CA HIS A 7 31.85 0.39 0.37
C HIS A 7 31.89 1.80 1.02
N LYS A 8 30.76 2.52 1.17
CA LYS A 8 30.72 3.77 1.96
C LYS A 8 29.57 3.82 2.98
N PHE A 9 29.24 2.68 3.57
CA PHE A 9 28.31 2.58 4.70
C PHE A 9 29.00 2.23 6.04
N ILE A 10 30.34 2.18 6.10
CA ILE A 10 31.07 1.93 7.37
C ILE A 10 32.32 2.79 7.40
N ALA A 11 32.20 4.04 7.86
CA ALA A 11 33.28 4.81 8.52
C ALA A 11 32.82 6.25 8.81
N TYR A 12 31.80 6.50 9.63
CA TYR A 12 31.64 7.80 10.33
C TYR A 12 30.63 7.70 11.49
N LEU A 13 30.83 6.71 12.36
CA LEU A 13 30.26 6.72 13.71
C LEU A 13 31.33 6.17 14.64
N SER A 14 32.00 7.08 15.37
CA SER A 14 32.45 6.91 16.77
C SER A 14 33.41 8.01 17.21
N LEU A 15 33.04 8.68 18.32
CA LEU A 15 33.89 9.34 19.33
C LEU A 15 34.48 10.73 18.94
N VAL A 16 34.26 11.85 19.65
CA VAL A 16 34.10 12.14 21.10
C VAL A 16 33.45 13.55 21.23
N PHE A 17 32.28 13.72 21.88
CA PHE A 17 32.05 14.34 23.22
C PHE A 17 32.77 15.71 23.46
N PHE A 18 32.16 16.81 23.95
CA PHE A 18 31.47 17.00 25.25
C PHE A 18 30.96 18.47 25.41
N LEU A 19 29.88 18.66 26.20
CA LEU A 19 29.51 19.84 27.03
C LEU A 19 29.01 21.16 26.39
N ALA A 20 27.71 21.44 26.57
CA ALA A 20 27.22 22.64 27.28
C ALA A 20 25.72 22.54 27.62
N LEU A 21 25.42 21.80 28.70
CA LEU A 21 24.32 22.15 29.62
C LEU A 21 24.68 23.48 30.30
N LEU A 22 23.72 24.42 30.43
CA LEU A 22 23.42 25.14 31.68
C LEU A 22 22.41 26.31 31.53
N PHE A 23 21.49 26.36 32.51
CA PHE A 23 20.60 27.46 33.00
C PHE A 23 19.25 27.66 32.27
N VAL A 24 18.07 27.78 32.93
CA VAL A 24 17.64 27.74 34.35
C VAL A 24 16.11 27.55 34.41
N PRO A 25 15.54 27.05 35.53
CA PRO A 25 14.15 26.61 35.66
C PRO A 25 13.17 27.74 36.00
N ILE A 26 11.88 27.51 35.73
CA ILE A 26 10.79 28.25 36.37
C ILE A 26 9.92 27.24 37.13
N HIS A 27 10.02 27.27 38.46
CA HIS A 27 8.98 26.83 39.37
C HIS A 27 7.96 27.96 39.54
N SER A 28 6.68 27.60 39.56
CA SER A 28 5.73 28.21 40.49
C SER A 28 4.69 27.17 40.87
N GLU A 29 4.75 26.75 42.13
CA GLU A 29 3.69 26.07 42.86
C GLU A 29 2.37 26.87 42.76
N VAL A 30 1.27 26.19 42.48
CA VAL A 30 -0.04 26.55 43.04
C VAL A 30 -0.73 25.28 43.52
N ASP A 31 -1.13 25.37 44.78
CA ASP A 31 -1.73 24.42 45.70
C ASP A 31 -2.74 23.36 45.21
N SER A 32 -2.60 22.24 45.89
CA SER A 32 -3.49 21.11 46.14
C SER A 32 -4.99 21.39 46.19
N GLU A 33 -5.77 20.61 45.42
CA GLU A 33 -6.99 19.93 45.89
C GLU A 33 -7.46 18.86 44.87
N THR A 34 -6.87 17.66 44.92
CA THR A 34 -7.48 16.44 44.35
C THR A 34 -7.20 15.28 45.28
N THR A 35 -8.18 14.93 46.12
CA THR A 35 -8.26 13.60 46.73
C THR A 35 -9.60 12.97 46.36
N ASN A 36 -9.53 11.69 45.99
CA ASN A 36 -10.60 10.75 45.68
C ASN A 36 -11.17 10.75 44.26
N LEU A 37 -10.36 10.25 43.33
CA LEU A 37 -10.83 9.34 42.27
C LEU A 37 -10.01 8.06 42.37
N GLY A 38 -10.39 7.20 43.32
CA GLY A 38 -10.04 5.79 43.22
C GLY A 38 -10.71 5.26 41.96
N MET A 39 -9.89 4.87 40.99
CA MET A 39 -10.32 4.15 39.80
C MET A 39 -11.10 2.93 40.25
N ASN A 40 -12.41 2.96 40.02
CA ASN A 40 -13.30 1.86 40.32
C ASN A 40 -13.28 0.93 39.11
N LEU A 41 -12.30 0.02 39.09
CA LEU A 41 -12.03 -0.96 38.02
C LEU A 41 -13.15 -2.02 37.87
N GLU A 42 -14.16 -2.04 38.75
CA GLU A 42 -15.21 -3.08 38.72
C GLU A 42 -16.42 -2.79 37.81
N LYS A 43 -16.40 -1.74 36.97
CA LYS A 43 -17.56 -1.40 36.11
C LYS A 43 -17.39 -1.60 34.59
N ARG A 44 -16.30 -2.22 34.13
CA ARG A 44 -16.10 -2.53 32.70
C ARG A 44 -16.44 -3.98 32.30
N LYS A 45 -17.13 -4.75 33.15
CA LYS A 45 -17.33 -6.20 32.95
C LYS A 45 -18.47 -6.66 32.03
N GLU A 46 -19.14 -5.79 31.28
CA GLU A 46 -20.19 -6.25 30.35
C GLU A 46 -20.28 -5.35 29.11
N ARG A 47 -19.62 -5.75 28.00
CA ARG A 47 -20.14 -5.64 26.61
C ARG A 47 -19.16 -6.24 25.59
N TYR A 48 -19.53 -7.44 25.16
CA TYR A 48 -19.02 -8.28 24.06
C TYR A 48 -19.28 -7.64 22.65
N PRO A 49 -19.08 -8.36 21.50
CA PRO A 49 -17.89 -9.04 20.93
C PRO A 49 -17.70 -8.79 19.39
N GLU A 50 -16.67 -9.43 18.80
CA GLU A 50 -16.46 -9.82 17.37
C GLU A 50 -15.91 -8.78 16.36
N ARG A 51 -14.99 -9.24 15.47
CA ARG A 51 -14.71 -8.77 14.09
C ARG A 51 -15.41 -9.74 13.12
N PHE A 52 -16.00 -9.26 12.02
CA PHE A 52 -16.56 -10.12 10.96
C PHE A 52 -15.91 -9.92 9.57
N SER A 53 -15.92 -11.00 8.78
CA SER A 53 -15.61 -10.99 7.36
C SER A 53 -16.85 -10.55 6.58
N ILE A 54 -16.74 -9.47 5.79
CA ILE A 54 -17.77 -9.09 4.82
C ILE A 54 -17.62 -10.00 3.61
N GLU A 55 -18.55 -10.93 3.40
CA GLU A 55 -18.60 -11.72 2.17
C GLU A 55 -18.88 -10.80 0.98
N PRO A 56 -18.18 -10.96 -0.16
CA PRO A 56 -18.47 -10.19 -1.36
C PRO A 56 -19.95 -10.26 -1.73
N GLY A 57 -20.59 -9.10 -1.96
CA GLY A 57 -22.03 -8.96 -2.18
C GLY A 57 -22.88 -8.66 -0.92
N SER A 58 -22.28 -8.48 0.26
CA SER A 58 -23.01 -8.08 1.48
C SER A 58 -23.17 -6.56 1.59
N ASP A 59 -24.38 -6.07 1.89
CA ASP A 59 -24.64 -4.65 2.18
C ASP A 59 -24.07 -4.26 3.56
N PHE A 60 -22.87 -3.68 3.62
CA PHE A 60 -22.32 -3.08 4.85
C PHE A 60 -22.63 -1.59 4.91
N VAL A 61 -23.30 -1.14 5.97
CA VAL A 61 -23.76 0.25 6.13
C VAL A 61 -23.33 0.79 7.48
N LEU A 62 -22.57 1.89 7.46
CA LEU A 62 -22.21 2.67 8.65
C LEU A 62 -23.26 3.76 8.90
N TYR A 63 -23.82 3.78 10.11
CA TYR A 63 -24.74 4.79 10.61
C TYR A 63 -24.01 5.77 11.53
N TYR A 64 -23.88 7.02 11.10
CA TYR A 64 -23.46 8.12 11.98
C TYR A 64 -24.68 8.79 12.61
N ALA A 65 -24.74 8.80 13.94
CA ALA A 65 -25.77 9.48 14.71
C ALA A 65 -25.29 10.86 15.17
N SER A 66 -25.72 11.90 14.45
CA SER A 66 -25.31 13.29 14.73
C SER A 66 -25.72 13.81 16.11
N SER A 67 -26.75 13.21 16.73
CA SER A 67 -27.22 13.60 18.06
C SER A 67 -26.33 13.11 19.19
N THR A 68 -25.60 12.02 18.96
CA THR A 68 -24.76 11.34 19.96
C THR A 68 -23.29 11.38 19.61
N ASN A 69 -22.94 11.92 18.43
CA ASN A 69 -21.61 11.89 17.84
C ASN A 69 -21.00 10.48 17.86
N SER A 70 -21.80 9.48 17.50
CA SER A 70 -21.42 8.06 17.55
C SER A 70 -21.64 7.39 16.19
N ILE A 71 -20.79 6.43 15.86
CA ILE A 71 -20.89 5.61 14.65
C ILE A 71 -21.33 4.21 15.07
N SER A 72 -22.22 3.61 14.30
CA SER A 72 -22.69 2.23 14.44
C SER A 72 -22.78 1.59 13.06
N SER A 73 -22.96 0.28 12.94
CA SER A 73 -23.15 -0.40 11.65
C SER A 73 -24.44 -1.24 11.62
N ASN A 74 -24.86 -1.68 10.44
CA ASN A 74 -25.96 -2.64 10.28
C ASN A 74 -25.56 -4.09 10.59
N HIS A 75 -24.27 -4.33 10.79
CA HIS A 75 -23.74 -5.55 11.39
C HIS A 75 -23.72 -5.41 12.92
N LYS A 76 -23.92 -6.53 13.63
CA LYS A 76 -24.10 -6.54 15.09
C LYS A 76 -22.95 -5.80 15.80
N GLU A 77 -23.33 -4.74 16.53
CA GLU A 77 -22.68 -4.14 17.72
C GLU A 77 -21.13 -4.10 17.80
N GLU A 78 -20.41 -3.84 16.71
CA GLU A 78 -19.03 -3.36 16.80
C GLU A 78 -19.05 -1.83 17.07
N GLU A 79 -18.64 -1.41 18.27
CA GLU A 79 -18.32 -0.01 18.54
C GLU A 79 -16.99 0.34 17.86
N ILE A 80 -17.04 1.15 16.81
CA ILE A 80 -15.85 1.69 16.13
C ILE A 80 -15.27 2.79 17.02
N TYR A 81 -14.08 2.56 17.57
CA TYR A 81 -13.39 3.52 18.44
C TYR A 81 -12.54 4.48 17.62
N LEU A 82 -13.04 5.69 17.46
CA LEU A 82 -12.28 6.88 17.05
C LEU A 82 -11.97 7.72 18.29
N SER A 83 -10.88 8.47 18.25
CA SER A 83 -10.56 9.42 19.32
C SER A 83 -11.63 10.53 19.43
N ASP A 84 -11.62 11.27 20.53
CA ASP A 84 -12.48 12.46 20.68
C ASP A 84 -12.17 13.53 19.62
N VAL A 85 -10.92 13.61 19.16
CA VAL A 85 -10.46 14.56 18.13
C VAL A 85 -10.99 14.13 16.77
N GLU A 86 -10.87 12.85 16.42
CA GLU A 86 -11.40 12.31 15.17
C GLU A 86 -12.92 12.44 15.07
N ASN A 87 -13.63 12.16 16.17
CA ASN A 87 -15.08 12.36 16.26
C ASN A 87 -15.49 13.83 16.10
N GLN A 88 -14.70 14.77 16.61
CA GLN A 88 -14.92 16.20 16.39
C GLN A 88 -14.68 16.60 14.92
N ALA A 89 -13.61 16.06 14.30
CA ALA A 89 -13.32 16.28 12.89
C ALA A 89 -14.47 15.79 12.00
N LEU A 90 -14.98 14.56 12.24
CA LEU A 90 -16.14 14.02 11.53
C LEU A 90 -17.39 14.89 11.71
N GLY A 91 -17.65 15.37 12.93
CA GLY A 91 -18.76 16.29 13.20
C GLY A 91 -18.70 17.57 12.37
N ARG A 92 -17.49 17.99 11.99
CA ARG A 92 -17.23 19.17 11.16
C ARG A 92 -17.26 18.87 9.65
N SER A 93 -16.88 17.68 9.23
CA SER A 93 -16.84 17.25 7.82
C SER A 93 -18.23 17.02 7.20
N PRO A 94 -18.37 17.08 5.85
CA PRO A 94 -19.63 16.81 5.17
C PRO A 94 -20.17 15.39 5.40
N VAL A 95 -21.48 15.24 5.58
CA VAL A 95 -22.13 13.96 5.90
C VAL A 95 -21.87 12.89 4.86
N TRP A 96 -21.91 13.26 3.57
CA TRP A 96 -21.69 12.33 2.44
C TRP A 96 -20.27 11.76 2.38
N PHE A 97 -19.35 12.27 3.19
CA PHE A 97 -17.96 11.86 3.18
C PHE A 97 -17.47 11.21 4.49
N ARG A 98 -18.25 11.34 5.57
CA ARG A 98 -17.86 10.85 6.90
C ARG A 98 -17.54 9.36 6.93
N GLU A 99 -18.20 8.57 6.08
CA GLU A 99 -17.92 7.13 5.98
C GLU A 99 -16.49 6.86 5.51
N ASN A 100 -16.09 7.45 4.37
CA ASN A 100 -14.74 7.29 3.84
C ASN A 100 -13.69 7.85 4.82
N LEU A 101 -13.97 9.00 5.43
CA LEU A 101 -13.07 9.61 6.42
C LEU A 101 -12.92 8.76 7.69
N THR A 102 -14.00 8.13 8.14
CA THR A 102 -13.96 7.16 9.25
C THR A 102 -13.05 5.98 8.89
N ARG A 103 -13.25 5.37 7.72
CA ARG A 103 -12.39 4.27 7.25
C ARG A 103 -10.93 4.71 7.20
N LYS A 104 -10.65 5.93 6.73
CA LYS A 104 -9.29 6.47 6.67
C LYS A 104 -8.66 6.63 8.05
N PHE A 105 -9.37 7.17 9.04
CA PHE A 105 -8.85 7.28 10.41
C PHE A 105 -8.55 5.90 11.00
N LEU A 106 -9.43 4.92 10.80
CA LEU A 106 -9.16 3.55 11.24
C LEU A 106 -7.90 2.97 10.59
N GLU A 107 -7.72 3.17 9.28
CA GLU A 107 -6.51 2.73 8.58
C GLU A 107 -5.23 3.43 9.09
N LEU A 108 -5.32 4.72 9.41
CA LEU A 108 -4.20 5.51 9.95
C LEU A 108 -3.82 5.07 11.36
N ASN A 109 -4.82 4.70 12.16
CA ASN A 109 -4.65 4.28 13.54
C ASN A 109 -4.12 2.86 13.68
N GLU A 110 -4.03 2.10 12.59
CA GLU A 110 -3.38 0.79 12.58
C GLU A 110 -1.91 0.92 12.15
N LYS A 111 -0.97 0.45 12.97
CA LYS A 111 0.47 0.52 12.68
C LYS A 111 1.16 -0.81 12.97
N GLU A 112 2.06 -1.26 12.08
CA GLU A 112 2.84 -2.49 12.32
C GLU A 112 3.68 -2.36 13.60
N ILE A 113 3.70 -3.41 14.41
CA ILE A 113 4.55 -3.47 15.61
C ILE A 113 6.01 -3.63 15.16
N ASP A 114 6.82 -2.60 15.40
CA ASP A 114 8.26 -2.56 15.11
C ASP A 114 9.04 -2.45 16.43
N LEU A 115 9.69 -3.55 16.79
CA LEU A 115 10.51 -3.68 17.99
C LEU A 115 12.00 -3.42 17.71
N GLY A 116 12.39 -3.05 16.49
CA GLY A 116 13.77 -2.80 16.09
C GLY A 116 14.39 -3.99 15.35
N THR A 117 15.18 -4.83 16.03
CA THR A 117 15.79 -6.02 15.39
C THR A 117 15.67 -7.25 16.27
N ASN A 118 15.49 -8.41 15.66
CA ASN A 118 15.33 -9.71 16.32
C ASN A 118 14.17 -9.72 17.33
N ALA A 119 12.97 -9.48 16.83
CA ALA A 119 11.76 -9.61 17.63
C ALA A 119 11.60 -11.05 18.13
N LYS A 120 11.29 -11.18 19.41
CA LYS A 120 10.88 -12.43 20.08
C LYS A 120 9.67 -12.10 20.94
N MET A 121 8.75 -13.05 21.12
CA MET A 121 7.56 -12.81 21.94
C MET A 121 7.11 -14.04 22.71
N THR A 122 6.26 -13.80 23.69
CA THR A 122 5.47 -14.80 24.39
C THR A 122 4.10 -14.20 24.69
N LEU A 123 3.09 -15.07 24.74
CA LEU A 123 1.69 -14.71 24.97
C LEU A 123 1.24 -15.28 26.33
N CYS A 124 0.56 -14.48 27.14
CA CYS A 124 0.02 -14.86 28.44
C CYS A 124 -1.07 -13.87 28.86
N ASP A 125 -2.11 -14.33 29.55
CA ASP A 125 -3.03 -13.45 30.28
C ASP A 125 -2.30 -12.87 31.49
N LEU A 126 -1.83 -11.62 31.42
CA LEU A 126 -0.98 -11.00 32.45
C LEU A 126 -1.77 -10.11 33.41
N ASP A 127 -2.90 -9.56 32.97
CA ASP A 127 -3.74 -8.70 33.79
C ASP A 127 -5.03 -9.38 34.29
N PHE A 128 -5.20 -10.67 33.96
CA PHE A 128 -6.28 -11.56 34.38
C PHE A 128 -7.66 -11.14 33.85
N ASP A 129 -7.69 -10.59 32.64
CA ASP A 129 -8.92 -10.22 31.95
C ASP A 129 -9.48 -11.31 31.01
N PHE A 130 -8.79 -12.47 30.97
CA PHE A 130 -9.10 -13.66 30.17
C PHE A 130 -8.80 -13.53 28.67
N ASP A 131 -7.90 -12.64 28.29
CA ASP A 131 -7.31 -12.64 26.97
C ASP A 131 -5.76 -12.72 27.00
N PHE A 132 -5.15 -13.02 25.85
CA PHE A 132 -3.70 -13.21 25.78
C PHE A 132 -2.99 -11.89 25.48
N ASP A 133 -2.29 -11.34 26.47
CA ASP A 133 -1.36 -10.25 26.28
C ASP A 133 -0.05 -10.71 25.63
N MET A 134 0.67 -9.78 25.02
CA MET A 134 1.96 -10.04 24.40
C MET A 134 3.11 -9.35 25.13
N LEU A 135 4.08 -10.14 25.58
CA LEU A 135 5.39 -9.64 25.97
C LEU A 135 6.39 -9.88 24.85
N SER A 136 7.15 -8.85 24.46
CA SER A 136 8.10 -8.95 23.35
C SER A 136 9.45 -8.33 23.67
N CYS A 137 10.50 -8.86 23.04
CA CYS A 137 11.90 -8.48 23.24
C CYS A 137 12.61 -8.20 21.92
N ASN A 138 13.73 -7.47 21.97
CA ASN A 138 14.59 -7.20 20.82
C ASN A 138 16.09 -7.43 21.09
N SER A 139 16.91 -7.23 20.06
CA SER A 139 18.37 -7.44 20.11
C SER A 139 19.11 -6.53 21.08
N THR A 140 18.52 -5.38 21.42
CA THR A 140 19.09 -4.40 22.37
C THR A 140 18.67 -4.66 23.81
N GLY A 141 17.78 -5.64 24.05
CA GLY A 141 17.30 -5.99 25.38
C GLY A 141 16.18 -5.08 25.90
N TYR A 142 15.51 -4.33 25.01
CA TYR A 142 14.24 -3.70 25.36
C TYR A 142 13.15 -4.75 25.38
N ILE A 143 12.23 -4.58 26.33
CA ILE A 143 11.07 -5.44 26.54
C ILE A 143 9.84 -4.54 26.48
N PHE A 144 8.83 -4.99 25.74
CA PHE A 144 7.58 -4.28 25.50
C PHE A 144 6.42 -5.17 25.96
N TYR A 145 5.50 -4.58 26.71
CA TYR A 145 4.24 -5.22 27.08
C TYR A 145 3.15 -4.61 26.20
N HIS A 146 2.39 -5.47 25.54
CA HIS A 146 1.34 -5.09 24.63
C HIS A 146 0.06 -5.68 25.20
N GLU A 147 -0.72 -4.82 25.85
CA GLU A 147 -2.06 -5.14 26.34
C GLU A 147 -2.92 -5.51 25.14
N ASN A 148 -3.49 -6.70 25.14
CA ASN A 148 -4.50 -7.04 24.17
C ASN A 148 -5.81 -6.35 24.56
N ILE A 149 -6.13 -5.25 23.89
CA ILE A 149 -7.38 -4.51 24.07
C ILE A 149 -8.49 -5.04 23.13
N GLY A 150 -8.24 -6.18 22.49
CA GLY A 150 -9.07 -6.78 21.47
C GLY A 150 -9.98 -7.87 22.02
N TYR A 151 -11.23 -7.93 21.57
CA TYR A 151 -12.12 -9.05 21.88
C TYR A 151 -11.76 -10.29 21.07
N SER A 152 -12.33 -11.45 21.42
CA SER A 152 -12.11 -12.78 20.81
C SER A 152 -12.06 -12.88 19.29
N ASN A 153 -12.37 -11.85 18.49
CA ASN A 153 -12.18 -11.92 17.05
C ASN A 153 -11.50 -10.65 16.45
N GLU A 154 -11.17 -9.65 17.27
CA GLU A 154 -10.39 -8.45 16.90
C GLU A 154 -9.03 -8.46 17.61
N LYS A 155 -7.94 -8.55 16.86
CA LYS A 155 -6.58 -8.45 17.39
C LYS A 155 -6.19 -6.99 17.49
N LYS A 156 -6.25 -6.40 18.69
CA LYS A 156 -5.82 -5.02 18.91
C LYS A 156 -4.89 -5.01 20.10
N PHE A 157 -3.62 -4.72 19.84
CA PHE A 157 -2.64 -4.50 20.89
C PHE A 157 -2.48 -3.00 21.10
N ASN A 158 -2.52 -2.57 22.35
CA ASN A 158 -2.12 -1.21 22.72
C ASN A 158 -0.69 -1.24 23.25
N ARG A 159 0.10 -0.23 22.88
CA ARG A 159 1.45 -0.08 23.43
C ARG A 159 1.36 0.52 24.83
N SER A 160 1.31 -0.35 25.82
CA SER A 160 1.65 -0.02 27.19
C SER A 160 3.17 -0.04 27.37
N GLU A 161 3.76 1.01 27.94
CA GLU A 161 5.16 0.92 28.40
C GLU A 161 5.27 -0.22 29.43
N MET A 162 6.43 -0.90 29.47
CA MET A 162 6.67 -2.05 30.37
C MET A 162 6.09 -1.79 31.76
N LEU A 163 5.35 -2.76 32.31
CA LEU A 163 4.88 -2.76 33.71
C LEU A 163 5.99 -2.21 34.61
N SER A 164 5.76 -1.02 35.18
CA SER A 164 6.83 -0.26 35.87
C SER A 164 7.56 -1.09 36.93
N SER A 165 6.83 -1.97 37.63
CA SER A 165 7.36 -2.92 38.60
C SER A 165 8.32 -3.95 38.01
N LEU A 166 8.09 -4.41 36.78
CA LEU A 166 8.92 -5.38 36.06
C LEU A 166 10.14 -4.69 35.42
N ASN A 167 9.97 -3.47 34.92
CA ASN A 167 11.06 -2.65 34.38
C ASN A 167 12.22 -2.47 35.37
N GLU A 168 11.90 -2.13 36.62
CA GLU A 168 12.89 -2.01 37.68
C GLU A 168 13.70 -3.30 37.90
N LYS A 169 13.08 -4.48 37.71
CA LYS A 169 13.76 -5.77 37.89
C LYS A 169 14.68 -6.10 36.72
N PHE A 170 14.28 -5.74 35.51
CA PHE A 170 15.12 -5.93 34.32
C PHE A 170 16.39 -5.08 34.33
N GLN A 171 16.31 -3.86 34.87
CA GLN A 171 17.49 -3.00 35.03
C GLN A 171 18.56 -3.58 35.98
N ALA A 172 18.22 -4.59 36.79
CA ALA A 172 19.20 -5.31 37.60
C ALA A 172 20.09 -6.25 36.75
N LEU A 173 19.68 -6.60 35.54
CA LEU A 173 20.48 -7.37 34.59
C LEU A 173 21.32 -6.45 33.70
N SER A 174 22.52 -6.89 33.33
CA SER A 174 23.34 -6.10 32.40
C SER A 174 22.75 -6.11 30.99
N ALA A 175 22.81 -4.99 30.27
CA ALA A 175 22.37 -4.90 28.87
C ALA A 175 23.05 -5.96 27.95
N SER A 176 24.28 -6.36 28.27
CA SER A 176 24.99 -7.44 27.56
C SER A 176 24.41 -8.84 27.79
N ASP A 177 23.69 -9.05 28.90
CA ASP A 177 23.03 -10.33 29.21
C ASP A 177 21.63 -10.38 28.58
N ILE A 178 20.90 -9.26 28.50
CA ILE A 178 19.50 -9.23 28.02
C ILE A 178 19.33 -8.90 26.53
N GLY A 179 20.39 -8.53 25.81
CA GLY A 179 20.34 -8.41 24.35
C GLY A 179 20.07 -9.76 23.68
N ASP A 180 19.08 -9.81 22.78
CA ASP A 180 18.53 -11.06 22.19
C ASP A 180 17.89 -12.00 23.24
N ALA A 181 17.34 -11.47 24.34
CA ALA A 181 16.62 -12.25 25.35
C ALA A 181 15.39 -12.97 24.78
N SER A 182 15.10 -14.15 25.34
CA SER A 182 13.98 -15.00 24.95
C SER A 182 13.02 -15.17 26.13
N PRO A 183 11.91 -14.43 26.15
CA PRO A 183 10.92 -14.53 27.21
C PRO A 183 10.04 -15.77 27.03
N VAL A 184 9.71 -16.42 28.14
CA VAL A 184 8.67 -17.45 28.21
C VAL A 184 7.95 -17.33 29.54
N PHE A 185 6.62 -17.41 29.51
CA PHE A 185 5.80 -17.49 30.72
C PHE A 185 5.58 -18.93 31.14
N HIS A 186 5.68 -19.18 32.44
CA HIS A 186 5.45 -20.48 33.06
C HIS A 186 5.16 -20.29 34.55
N ASP A 187 4.10 -20.91 35.06
CA ASP A 187 3.83 -20.99 36.51
C ASP A 187 4.87 -21.93 37.15
N TYR A 188 6.00 -21.36 37.60
CA TYR A 188 7.19 -22.11 37.98
C TYR A 188 7.08 -22.69 39.40
N ASP A 189 6.27 -22.06 40.26
CA ASP A 189 6.03 -22.52 41.63
C ASP A 189 4.60 -23.05 41.90
N ASN A 190 3.80 -23.22 40.84
CA ASN A 190 2.43 -23.78 40.87
C ASN A 190 1.48 -23.00 41.80
N ASP A 191 1.65 -21.68 41.88
CA ASP A 191 0.80 -20.82 42.69
C ASP A 191 -0.39 -20.21 41.90
N GLY A 192 -0.40 -20.42 40.58
CA GLY A 192 -1.44 -19.96 39.66
C GLY A 192 -1.14 -18.62 38.99
N ASP A 193 -0.05 -17.94 39.38
CA ASP A 193 0.45 -16.75 38.71
C ASP A 193 1.58 -17.14 37.73
N TYR A 194 1.47 -16.74 36.45
CA TYR A 194 2.54 -17.05 35.49
C TYR A 194 3.82 -16.27 35.81
N ASP A 195 4.93 -16.99 35.99
CA ASP A 195 6.27 -16.42 36.18
C ASP A 195 6.96 -16.19 34.85
N LEU A 196 7.88 -15.21 34.81
CA LEU A 196 8.65 -14.89 33.62
C LEU A 196 10.03 -15.55 33.70
N VAL A 197 10.35 -16.34 32.69
CA VAL A 197 11.68 -16.92 32.50
C VAL A 197 12.33 -16.31 31.25
N ILE A 198 13.59 -15.92 31.37
CA ILE A 198 14.36 -15.28 30.31
C ILE A 198 15.58 -16.12 29.99
N GLY A 199 15.61 -16.66 28.77
CA GLY A 199 16.82 -17.21 28.16
C GLY A 199 17.68 -16.10 27.59
N THR A 200 19.00 -16.19 27.77
CA THR A 200 19.94 -15.16 27.29
C THR A 200 20.88 -15.71 26.23
N ARG A 201 21.38 -14.81 25.38
CA ARG A 201 22.40 -15.13 24.37
C ARG A 201 23.71 -15.66 24.98
N VAL A 202 23.98 -15.33 26.24
CA VAL A 202 25.16 -15.82 26.99
C VAL A 202 24.91 -17.17 27.69
N GLY A 203 23.74 -17.77 27.50
CA GLY A 203 23.42 -19.09 28.03
C GLY A 203 22.97 -19.10 29.47
N LYS A 204 22.52 -17.99 30.04
CA LYS A 204 21.88 -17.96 31.37
C LYS A 204 20.38 -17.99 31.26
N LEU A 205 19.74 -18.65 32.21
CA LEU A 205 18.30 -18.67 32.41
C LEU A 205 17.96 -17.93 33.70
N TYR A 206 17.23 -16.82 33.59
CA TYR A 206 16.80 -16.01 34.74
C TYR A 206 15.30 -16.18 34.99
N LEU A 207 14.90 -16.38 36.24
CA LEU A 207 13.51 -16.44 36.71
C LEU A 207 13.14 -15.14 37.41
N PHE A 208 11.96 -14.62 37.09
CA PHE A 208 11.27 -13.54 37.78
C PHE A 208 9.93 -14.07 38.28
N ARG A 209 9.81 -14.25 39.60
CA ARG A 209 8.56 -14.73 40.19
C ARG A 209 7.50 -13.63 40.21
N ASN A 210 6.28 -13.96 39.83
CA ASN A 210 5.12 -13.11 39.89
C ASN A 210 4.36 -13.39 41.20
N TYR A 211 4.14 -12.37 42.03
CA TYR A 211 3.36 -12.46 43.26
C TYR A 211 2.03 -11.71 43.12
N SER A 212 1.43 -11.81 41.92
CA SER A 212 0.28 -11.08 41.36
C SER A 212 0.39 -9.54 41.31
N THR A 213 0.90 -8.90 42.36
CA THR A 213 1.02 -7.42 42.47
C THR A 213 2.46 -6.93 42.43
N SER A 214 3.43 -7.83 42.40
CA SER A 214 4.86 -7.49 42.40
C SER A 214 5.72 -8.61 41.84
N TRP A 215 6.91 -8.26 41.36
CA TRP A 215 7.87 -9.20 40.79
C TRP A 215 9.10 -9.40 41.68
N SER A 216 9.67 -10.60 41.68
CA SER A 216 10.95 -10.85 42.34
C SER A 216 12.13 -10.16 41.63
N ASN A 217 13.27 -10.07 42.32
CA ASN A 217 14.53 -9.84 41.61
C ASN A 217 14.88 -11.08 40.76
N PRO A 218 15.65 -10.93 39.66
CA PRO A 218 16.04 -12.05 38.83
C PRO A 218 16.87 -13.08 39.60
N GLU A 219 16.51 -14.35 39.47
CA GLU A 219 17.25 -15.51 39.99
C GLU A 219 17.86 -16.29 38.83
N GLU A 220 19.17 -16.50 38.83
CA GLU A 220 19.81 -17.40 37.85
C GLU A 220 19.52 -18.86 38.26
N ILE A 221 18.69 -19.54 37.48
CA ILE A 221 18.25 -20.92 37.79
C ILE A 221 19.09 -21.97 37.06
N LEU A 222 19.61 -21.64 35.87
CA LEU A 222 20.47 -22.53 35.05
C LEU A 222 21.47 -21.72 34.22
N SER A 223 22.60 -22.36 33.87
CA SER A 223 23.61 -21.78 32.99
C SER A 223 24.16 -22.82 32.01
N PHE A 224 24.37 -22.39 30.77
CA PHE A 224 24.79 -23.15 29.60
C PHE A 224 25.98 -22.42 28.93
N ASN A 225 26.80 -23.15 28.18
CA ASN A 225 27.97 -22.57 27.50
C ASN A 225 27.67 -21.99 26.10
N LEU A 226 26.40 -21.79 25.76
CA LEU A 226 25.90 -21.40 24.43
C LEU A 226 24.61 -20.57 24.62
N GLY A 227 24.24 -19.73 23.64
CA GLY A 227 22.95 -19.01 23.69
C GLY A 227 21.76 -19.95 23.66
N ILE A 228 20.72 -19.63 24.43
CA ILE A 228 19.57 -20.52 24.65
C ILE A 228 18.23 -19.87 24.30
N GLU A 229 17.31 -20.70 23.81
CA GLU A 229 15.91 -20.38 23.52
C GLU A 229 15.03 -21.35 24.33
N PRO A 230 14.56 -20.98 25.54
CA PRO A 230 13.87 -21.90 26.46
C PRO A 230 12.38 -22.05 26.13
N VAL A 231 11.87 -23.27 26.29
CA VAL A 231 10.44 -23.59 26.28
C VAL A 231 10.14 -24.60 27.38
N PHE A 232 9.03 -24.38 28.09
CA PHE A 232 8.51 -25.31 29.09
C PHE A 232 7.41 -26.18 28.46
N VAL A 233 7.52 -27.50 28.61
CA VAL A 233 6.56 -28.47 28.06
C VAL A 233 6.52 -29.73 28.92
N ASP A 234 5.34 -30.27 29.24
CA ASP A 234 5.18 -31.58 29.90
C ASP A 234 5.38 -32.69 28.87
N LEU A 235 6.64 -33.12 28.67
CA LEU A 235 7.02 -33.99 27.55
C LEU A 235 6.88 -35.48 27.87
N ASP A 236 6.90 -35.85 29.15
CA ASP A 236 6.68 -37.23 29.60
C ASP A 236 5.30 -37.47 30.22
N ASN A 237 4.43 -36.45 30.17
CA ASN A 237 3.04 -36.45 30.62
C ASN A 237 2.93 -36.86 32.11
N ASP A 238 3.85 -36.38 32.95
CA ASP A 238 3.83 -36.58 34.40
C ASP A 238 3.16 -35.43 35.17
N LYS A 239 2.75 -34.38 34.45
CA LYS A 239 2.10 -33.16 34.93
C LYS A 239 3.02 -32.20 35.67
N ASP A 240 4.33 -32.33 35.50
CA ASP A 240 5.23 -31.22 35.68
C ASP A 240 5.86 -30.81 34.34
N TYR A 241 6.31 -29.55 34.26
CA TYR A 241 6.85 -29.03 33.01
C TYR A 241 8.34 -29.27 32.94
N ASP A 242 8.77 -29.86 31.84
CA ASP A 242 10.18 -30.01 31.50
C ASP A 242 10.73 -28.78 30.77
N LEU A 243 12.05 -28.66 30.75
CA LEU A 243 12.75 -27.60 30.02
C LEU A 243 13.38 -28.14 28.74
N VAL A 244 12.95 -27.62 27.60
CA VAL A 244 13.61 -27.78 26.31
C VAL A 244 14.30 -26.47 25.95
N VAL A 245 15.58 -26.54 25.55
CA VAL A 245 16.33 -25.37 25.10
C VAL A 245 16.78 -25.55 23.66
N GLY A 246 16.40 -24.60 22.80
CA GLY A 246 17.02 -24.40 21.51
C GLY A 246 18.40 -23.77 21.65
N THR A 247 19.33 -24.18 20.80
CA THR A 247 20.73 -23.74 20.86
C THR A 247 21.10 -22.89 19.65
N SER A 248 22.11 -22.03 19.81
CA SER A 248 22.71 -21.30 18.70
C SER A 248 23.26 -22.19 17.58
N GLU A 249 23.54 -23.47 17.89
CA GLU A 249 24.02 -24.48 16.93
C GLU A 249 22.89 -25.20 16.18
N GLY A 250 21.63 -24.77 16.32
CA GLY A 250 20.50 -25.35 15.59
C GLY A 250 19.97 -26.68 16.15
N THR A 251 20.48 -27.13 17.30
CA THR A 251 20.04 -28.35 17.99
C THR A 251 19.19 -28.04 19.23
N LEU A 252 18.51 -29.05 19.78
CA LEU A 252 17.75 -28.96 21.03
C LEU A 252 18.44 -29.75 22.17
N ALA A 253 18.30 -29.26 23.40
CA ALA A 253 18.65 -30.01 24.60
C ALA A 253 17.44 -30.12 25.55
N TYR A 254 17.29 -31.30 26.16
CA TYR A 254 16.16 -31.64 27.02
C TYR A 254 16.61 -31.87 28.47
N PHE A 255 15.89 -31.24 29.40
CA PHE A 255 16.08 -31.33 30.83
C PHE A 255 14.76 -31.74 31.48
N GLU A 256 14.69 -33.02 31.86
CA GLU A 256 13.54 -33.58 32.57
C GLU A 256 13.51 -33.00 33.99
N ASN A 257 12.34 -32.56 34.43
CA ASN A 257 12.13 -32.15 35.80
C ASN A 257 11.85 -33.39 36.67
N THR A 258 12.91 -33.92 37.28
CA THR A 258 12.80 -35.06 38.22
C THR A 258 12.41 -34.65 39.64
N GLY A 259 11.99 -33.40 39.82
CA GLY A 259 11.72 -32.77 41.10
C GLY A 259 10.26 -32.90 41.52
N ASN A 260 9.67 -31.79 41.96
CA ASN A 260 8.23 -31.62 42.02
C ASN A 260 7.90 -30.23 41.48
N GLY A 261 6.65 -29.99 41.10
CA GLY A 261 6.22 -28.74 40.49
C GLY A 261 6.34 -27.45 41.33
N THR A 262 6.97 -27.48 42.51
CA THR A 262 7.31 -26.28 43.31
C THR A 262 8.83 -26.15 43.58
N ALA A 263 9.59 -27.17 43.21
CA ALA A 263 11.03 -27.27 43.42
C ALA A 263 11.63 -28.18 42.33
N PRO A 264 11.79 -27.66 41.11
CA PRO A 264 12.21 -28.47 39.98
C PRO A 264 13.64 -28.97 40.14
N ALA A 265 13.90 -30.18 39.63
CA ALA A 265 15.21 -30.81 39.65
C ALA A 265 15.60 -31.31 38.25
N TRP A 266 16.41 -30.51 37.56
CA TRP A 266 16.75 -30.71 36.15
C TRP A 266 17.74 -31.87 35.91
N THR A 267 17.28 -32.92 35.21
CA THR A 267 18.11 -34.03 34.75
C THR A 267 18.22 -33.99 33.23
N ARG A 268 19.43 -33.79 32.69
CA ARG A 268 19.64 -33.78 31.25
C ARG A 268 19.41 -35.16 30.63
N ARG A 269 18.57 -35.21 29.59
CA ARG A 269 18.32 -36.41 28.79
C ARG A 269 18.87 -36.22 27.37
N TYR A 270 19.72 -37.14 26.93
CA TYR A 270 20.52 -36.95 25.71
C TYR A 270 19.88 -37.49 24.43
N LEU A 271 18.85 -38.32 24.53
CA LEU A 271 18.33 -39.06 23.37
C LEU A 271 17.06 -38.48 22.76
N ALA A 272 16.31 -37.63 23.48
CA ALA A 272 14.96 -37.19 23.11
C ALA A 272 14.85 -36.46 21.76
N PHE A 273 15.89 -35.70 21.37
CA PHE A 273 15.90 -34.92 20.12
C PHE A 273 17.08 -35.30 19.20
N THR A 274 17.57 -36.54 19.31
CA THR A 274 18.71 -37.00 18.50
C THR A 274 18.37 -36.92 17.01
N GLY A 275 19.19 -36.21 16.24
CA GLY A 275 19.03 -36.09 14.78
C GLY A 275 18.23 -34.87 14.33
N ILE A 276 17.73 -34.04 15.25
CA ILE A 276 17.16 -32.73 14.93
C ILE A 276 18.28 -31.69 14.86
N ASP A 277 18.39 -31.06 13.69
CA ASP A 277 19.30 -29.96 13.40
C ASP A 277 18.63 -29.08 12.34
N VAL A 278 18.35 -27.82 12.69
CA VAL A 278 17.73 -26.84 11.79
C VAL A 278 18.71 -25.79 11.26
N GLY A 279 20.02 -25.97 11.48
CA GLY A 279 21.07 -25.06 11.05
C GLY A 279 21.62 -24.22 12.21
N GLU A 280 21.28 -22.93 12.27
CA GLU A 280 21.71 -22.05 13.36
C GLU A 280 20.51 -21.42 14.06
N TYR A 281 20.65 -21.19 15.37
CA TYR A 281 19.63 -20.57 16.23
C TYR A 281 18.28 -21.30 16.21
N ALA A 282 18.23 -22.51 16.77
CA ALA A 282 16.98 -23.23 16.93
C ALA A 282 16.08 -22.50 17.95
N HIS A 283 14.86 -22.13 17.53
CA HIS A 283 13.83 -21.57 18.40
C HIS A 283 12.62 -22.52 18.41
N PRO A 284 12.55 -23.47 19.37
CA PRO A 284 11.47 -24.45 19.43
C PRO A 284 10.16 -23.81 19.89
N ALA A 285 9.04 -24.39 19.49
CA ALA A 285 7.70 -24.14 19.98
C ALA A 285 6.92 -25.46 19.93
N PHE A 286 6.24 -25.79 21.03
CA PHE A 286 5.44 -27.01 21.15
C PHE A 286 3.95 -26.65 21.17
N CYS A 287 3.15 -27.42 20.45
CA CYS A 287 1.70 -27.29 20.44
C CYS A 287 1.07 -28.59 19.96
N ASP A 288 -0.12 -28.92 20.45
CA ASP A 288 -0.96 -29.95 19.84
C ASP A 288 -1.65 -29.31 18.61
N ILE A 289 -1.04 -29.44 17.42
CA ILE A 289 -1.55 -28.76 16.20
C ILE A 289 -2.57 -29.63 15.44
N ASP A 290 -2.67 -30.91 15.77
CA ASP A 290 -3.58 -31.86 15.15
C ASP A 290 -4.63 -32.47 16.11
N ASP A 291 -4.74 -31.96 17.33
CA ASP A 291 -5.72 -32.30 18.38
C ASP A 291 -5.76 -33.80 18.67
N ASP A 292 -4.58 -34.42 18.74
CA ASP A 292 -4.40 -35.84 19.06
C ASP A 292 -3.96 -36.08 20.52
N VAL A 293 -3.88 -35.00 21.31
CA VAL A 293 -3.51 -34.97 22.74
C VAL A 293 -2.05 -35.33 22.98
N ASP A 294 -1.20 -35.07 21.98
CA ASP A 294 0.24 -35.01 22.13
C ASP A 294 0.85 -33.73 21.50
N TYR A 295 2.10 -33.43 21.85
CA TYR A 295 2.75 -32.19 21.41
C TYR A 295 3.51 -32.41 20.11
N ASP A 296 3.20 -31.60 19.09
CA ASP A 296 4.01 -31.40 17.91
C ASP A 296 5.06 -30.30 18.10
N LEU A 297 6.07 -30.28 17.23
CA LEU A 297 7.24 -29.41 17.35
C LEU A 297 7.46 -28.57 16.11
N THR A 298 7.38 -27.25 16.28
CA THR A 298 7.84 -26.27 15.28
C THR A 298 9.16 -25.66 15.72
N ILE A 299 10.15 -25.58 14.84
CA ILE A 299 11.45 -24.96 15.13
C ILE A 299 11.75 -23.87 14.09
N GLY A 300 11.94 -22.64 14.55
CA GLY A 300 12.47 -21.55 13.75
C GLY A 300 13.99 -21.51 13.72
N ASN A 301 14.58 -20.88 12.69
CA ASN A 301 16.03 -20.75 12.55
C ASN A 301 16.50 -19.36 12.10
N SER A 302 17.82 -19.17 12.07
CA SER A 302 18.48 -17.90 11.70
C SER A 302 18.16 -17.40 10.29
N LEU A 303 17.82 -18.30 9.36
CA LEU A 303 17.45 -17.98 7.98
C LEU A 303 15.97 -17.59 7.83
N GLY A 304 15.21 -17.55 8.92
CA GLY A 304 13.77 -17.25 8.88
C GLY A 304 12.93 -18.45 8.44
N LYS A 305 13.48 -19.66 8.48
CA LYS A 305 12.78 -20.89 8.13
C LYS A 305 12.10 -21.48 9.36
N LEU A 306 10.85 -21.92 9.20
CA LEU A 306 10.17 -22.80 10.14
C LEU A 306 10.25 -24.25 9.66
N VAL A 307 10.56 -25.16 10.58
CA VAL A 307 10.57 -26.61 10.32
C VAL A 307 9.56 -27.28 11.25
N PHE A 308 8.61 -28.01 10.68
CA PHE A 308 7.60 -28.75 11.43
C PHE A 308 8.02 -30.23 11.59
N TYR A 309 7.94 -30.72 12.80
CA TYR A 309 8.09 -32.12 13.19
C TYR A 309 6.79 -32.59 13.81
N ARG A 310 6.11 -33.50 13.12
CA ARG A 310 4.95 -34.17 13.68
C ARG A 310 5.41 -35.22 14.68
N ASN A 311 4.77 -35.28 15.84
CA ASN A 311 4.92 -36.41 16.72
C ASN A 311 4.08 -37.58 16.19
N GLN A 312 4.74 -38.65 15.76
CA GLN A 312 4.05 -39.89 15.34
C GLN A 312 4.07 -40.96 16.45
N GLY A 313 4.45 -40.56 17.65
CA GLY A 313 4.58 -41.41 18.83
C GLY A 313 3.28 -41.41 19.63
N ASP A 314 3.44 -41.25 20.93
CA ASP A 314 2.36 -40.84 21.82
C ASP A 314 2.91 -39.77 22.76
N LYS A 315 2.03 -39.20 23.58
CA LYS A 315 2.36 -38.18 24.58
C LYS A 315 3.37 -38.59 25.66
N TYR A 316 3.77 -39.87 25.75
CA TYR A 316 4.79 -40.36 26.69
C TYR A 316 6.12 -40.63 26.01
N THR A 317 6.10 -40.98 24.72
CA THR A 317 7.29 -41.34 23.96
C THR A 317 7.21 -40.69 22.58
N PRO A 318 7.62 -39.40 22.48
CA PRO A 318 7.56 -38.68 21.22
C PRO A 318 8.42 -39.32 20.13
N ASN A 319 7.92 -39.32 18.90
CA ASN A 319 8.63 -39.75 17.70
C ASN A 319 8.57 -38.65 16.64
N TRP A 320 9.58 -37.76 16.67
CA TRP A 320 9.66 -36.59 15.79
C TRP A 320 9.93 -36.96 14.34
N VAL A 321 8.94 -36.75 13.48
CA VAL A 321 9.06 -36.96 12.04
C VAL A 321 8.88 -35.63 11.33
N VAL A 322 9.91 -35.19 10.61
CA VAL A 322 9.82 -33.97 9.80
C VAL A 322 8.70 -34.11 8.76
N GLU A 323 7.87 -33.08 8.64
CA GLU A 323 6.84 -33.00 7.60
C GLU A 323 7.22 -31.90 6.60
N PRO A 324 7.86 -32.27 5.46
CA PRO A 324 8.28 -31.29 4.47
C PRO A 324 7.06 -30.64 3.83
N GLY A 325 7.06 -29.32 3.70
CA GLY A 325 5.98 -28.60 3.01
C GLY A 325 5.10 -27.75 3.93
N PHE A 326 5.06 -28.07 5.23
CA PHE A 326 4.06 -27.53 6.16
C PHE A 326 4.05 -25.99 6.24
N TYR A 327 5.22 -25.36 6.15
CA TYR A 327 5.39 -23.90 6.15
C TYR A 327 5.99 -23.35 4.85
N THR A 328 5.90 -24.07 3.71
CA THR A 328 6.61 -23.67 2.47
C THR A 328 6.17 -22.33 1.90
N GLU A 329 4.97 -21.86 2.22
CA GLU A 329 4.44 -20.57 1.78
C GLU A 329 4.77 -19.41 2.76
N ILE A 330 5.43 -19.68 3.89
CA ILE A 330 5.86 -18.65 4.85
C ILE A 330 7.29 -18.19 4.53
N ALA A 331 7.43 -16.92 4.17
CA ALA A 331 8.72 -16.27 3.91
C ALA A 331 8.98 -15.15 4.93
N LEU A 332 10.03 -15.31 5.75
CA LEU A 332 10.37 -14.38 6.83
C LEU A 332 11.76 -13.78 6.62
N SER A 333 12.01 -12.61 7.19
CA SER A 333 13.24 -11.82 7.02
C SER A 333 14.48 -12.39 7.76
N GLY A 334 14.33 -13.45 8.56
CA GLY A 334 15.40 -14.10 9.31
C GLY A 334 15.04 -14.32 10.78
N ARG A 335 15.82 -15.15 11.49
CA ARG A 335 15.66 -15.47 12.94
C ARG A 335 14.19 -15.69 13.35
N ALA A 336 13.54 -16.67 12.74
CA ALA A 336 12.16 -16.98 13.04
C ALA A 336 12.01 -17.46 14.49
N ALA A 337 11.18 -16.80 15.27
CA ALA A 337 10.84 -17.14 16.66
C ALA A 337 9.34 -17.46 16.77
N PRO A 338 8.92 -18.72 16.51
CA PRO A 338 7.51 -19.11 16.50
C PRO A 338 6.89 -19.13 17.92
N CYS A 339 5.61 -18.78 18.00
CA CYS A 339 4.75 -18.89 19.18
C CYS A 339 3.33 -19.23 18.72
N PHE A 340 2.58 -20.00 19.52
CA PHE A 340 1.20 -20.40 19.20
C PHE A 340 0.24 -19.96 20.30
N ALA A 341 -0.94 -19.50 19.90
CA ALA A 341 -2.05 -19.23 20.81
C ALA A 341 -3.37 -19.26 20.04
N ASP A 342 -4.45 -19.70 20.69
CA ASP A 342 -5.82 -19.51 20.20
C ASP A 342 -6.29 -18.09 20.54
N ILE A 343 -5.69 -17.12 19.85
CA ILE A 343 -5.89 -15.69 20.07
C ILE A 343 -7.31 -15.23 19.67
N ASP A 344 -8.00 -15.96 18.80
CA ASP A 344 -9.37 -15.64 18.39
C ASP A 344 -10.44 -16.62 18.93
N ASN A 345 -10.06 -17.40 19.96
CA ASN A 345 -10.92 -18.34 20.68
C ASN A 345 -11.75 -19.24 19.73
N ASP A 346 -11.21 -19.56 18.55
CA ASP A 346 -11.87 -20.42 17.56
C ASP A 346 -11.50 -21.91 17.73
N SER A 347 -10.80 -22.22 18.83
CA SER A 347 -10.29 -23.53 19.20
C SER A 347 -9.22 -24.06 18.24
N CYS A 348 -8.66 -23.21 17.38
CA CYS A 348 -7.52 -23.53 16.54
C CYS A 348 -6.34 -22.62 16.91
N LEU A 349 -5.15 -23.19 17.12
CA LEU A 349 -3.97 -22.40 17.45
C LEU A 349 -3.50 -21.60 16.23
N ASP A 350 -3.38 -20.28 16.42
CA ASP A 350 -2.77 -19.34 15.46
C ASP A 350 -1.24 -19.32 15.63
N LEU A 351 -0.52 -18.92 14.57
CA LEU A 351 0.93 -18.83 14.56
C LEU A 351 1.39 -17.37 14.55
N PHE A 352 2.28 -17.05 15.48
CA PHE A 352 3.01 -15.81 15.58
C PHE A 352 4.49 -16.07 15.38
N VAL A 353 5.19 -15.19 14.67
CA VAL A 353 6.63 -15.36 14.43
C VAL A 353 7.36 -14.04 14.57
N GLY A 354 8.24 -13.95 15.56
CA GLY A 354 9.18 -12.84 15.67
C GLY A 354 10.24 -12.92 14.58
N THR A 355 10.60 -11.79 14.00
CA THR A 355 11.52 -11.72 12.86
C THR A 355 12.73 -10.81 13.09
N SER A 356 13.80 -11.03 12.32
CA SER A 356 15.07 -10.30 12.42
C SER A 356 14.95 -8.79 12.17
N ASP A 357 13.96 -8.38 11.38
CA ASP A 357 13.60 -6.98 11.07
C ASP A 357 12.80 -6.28 12.18
N GLY A 358 12.61 -6.94 13.33
CA GLY A 358 11.94 -6.34 14.49
C GLY A 358 10.43 -6.45 14.46
N ARG A 359 9.84 -7.07 13.44
CA ARG A 359 8.39 -7.21 13.32
C ARG A 359 7.89 -8.55 13.86
N ILE A 360 6.58 -8.66 13.95
CA ILE A 360 5.88 -9.88 14.36
C ILE A 360 4.98 -10.33 13.23
N ALA A 361 5.34 -11.41 12.56
CA ALA A 361 4.48 -12.03 11.58
C ALA A 361 3.32 -12.77 12.27
N TYR A 362 2.13 -12.69 11.69
CA TYR A 362 0.92 -13.33 12.19
C TYR A 362 0.24 -14.13 11.09
N PHE A 363 -0.12 -15.36 11.40
CA PHE A 363 -0.79 -16.28 10.50
C PHE A 363 -1.99 -16.91 11.21
N ARG A 364 -3.19 -16.57 10.74
CA ARG A 364 -4.42 -17.20 11.23
C ARG A 364 -4.48 -18.65 10.80
N ASN A 365 -4.89 -19.54 11.69
CA ASN A 365 -5.28 -20.89 11.35
C ASN A 365 -6.73 -20.93 10.83
N LEU A 366 -6.88 -20.85 9.50
CA LEU A 366 -8.14 -20.99 8.76
C LEU A 366 -8.62 -22.45 8.63
N GLY A 367 -7.92 -23.39 9.27
CA GLY A 367 -8.13 -24.81 9.18
C GLY A 367 -9.19 -25.34 10.15
N ASN A 368 -8.87 -26.45 10.79
CA ASN A 368 -9.54 -26.94 12.00
C ASN A 368 -8.46 -27.54 12.91
N ALA A 369 -8.85 -27.91 14.13
CA ALA A 369 -7.96 -28.47 15.14
C ALA A 369 -7.13 -29.68 14.65
N HIS A 370 -7.58 -30.42 13.63
CA HIS A 370 -6.85 -31.57 13.07
C HIS A 370 -6.08 -31.28 11.76
N ASP A 371 -6.19 -30.07 11.20
CA ASP A 371 -5.67 -29.72 9.88
C ASP A 371 -5.46 -28.21 9.77
N ALA A 372 -4.33 -27.74 10.32
CA ALA A 372 -3.98 -26.32 10.36
C ALA A 372 -3.73 -25.71 8.97
N LYS A 373 -4.23 -24.48 8.74
CA LYS A 373 -4.06 -23.75 7.47
C LYS A 373 -3.81 -22.28 7.69
N TRP A 374 -2.67 -21.78 7.22
CA TRP A 374 -2.23 -20.42 7.50
C TRP A 374 -2.81 -19.38 6.52
N SER A 375 -3.21 -18.20 7.01
CA SER A 375 -3.64 -17.06 6.19
C SER A 375 -2.45 -16.33 5.57
N TYR A 376 -2.51 -16.00 4.27
CA TYR A 376 -1.49 -15.19 3.56
C TYR A 376 -2.15 -13.98 2.91
N TYR A 377 -1.47 -12.81 2.89
CA TYR A 377 -1.88 -11.66 2.09
C TYR A 377 -0.94 -11.51 0.89
N THR A 378 -1.47 -11.22 -0.29
CA THR A 378 -0.65 -10.73 -1.42
C THR A 378 -0.96 -9.25 -1.57
N PHE A 379 0.02 -8.39 -1.30
CA PHE A 379 -0.15 -6.96 -1.51
C PHE A 379 -0.36 -6.70 -3.00
N TYR A 380 -1.42 -5.99 -3.31
CA TYR A 380 -1.96 -5.84 -4.66
C TYR A 380 -1.97 -4.35 -5.02
N GLY A 381 -0.81 -3.75 -5.24
CA GLY A 381 -0.68 -2.35 -5.64
C GLY A 381 0.56 -2.04 -6.49
N MET A 382 0.32 -1.74 -7.78
CA MET A 382 1.14 -1.00 -8.77
C MET A 382 2.54 -1.54 -9.22
N VAL A 383 2.50 -2.39 -10.26
CA VAL A 383 3.45 -2.66 -11.40
C VAL A 383 4.97 -2.91 -11.15
N PRO A 384 5.74 -3.50 -12.10
CA PRO A 384 6.67 -4.57 -11.79
C PRO A 384 8.15 -4.14 -11.77
N SER A 385 8.87 -4.53 -10.72
CA SER A 385 10.20 -5.14 -10.89
C SER A 385 10.52 -6.05 -9.69
N ASN A 386 10.44 -7.37 -9.92
CA ASN A 386 11.04 -8.45 -9.11
C ASN A 386 10.30 -9.10 -7.91
N TYR A 387 8.98 -9.06 -7.74
CA TYR A 387 8.38 -9.67 -6.54
C TYR A 387 7.08 -10.46 -6.79
N TYR A 388 7.21 -11.78 -6.93
CA TYR A 388 6.26 -12.75 -6.38
C TYR A 388 6.80 -13.15 -5.01
N TYR A 389 6.35 -12.48 -3.96
CA TYR A 389 6.45 -13.02 -2.61
C TYR A 389 5.09 -12.83 -1.94
N PRO A 390 4.55 -13.85 -1.25
CA PRO A 390 3.44 -13.62 -0.34
C PRO A 390 3.85 -12.53 0.65
N ALA A 391 3.01 -11.52 0.82
CA ALA A 391 3.23 -10.51 1.84
C ALA A 391 2.91 -11.15 3.20
N THR A 392 3.95 -11.30 4.01
CA THR A 392 3.82 -11.67 5.42
C THR A 392 2.98 -10.61 6.12
N ILE A 393 1.91 -11.03 6.80
CA ILE A 393 1.08 -10.14 7.61
C ILE A 393 1.85 -9.87 8.89
N TYR A 394 2.15 -8.62 9.18
CA TYR A 394 2.70 -8.24 10.47
C TYR A 394 1.57 -7.79 11.41
N LEU A 395 1.67 -8.15 12.69
CA LEU A 395 0.75 -7.65 13.72
C LEU A 395 0.80 -6.12 13.76
N LYS A 396 -0.37 -5.53 14.02
CA LYS A 396 -0.51 -4.09 14.15
C LYS A 396 -1.00 -3.73 15.55
N GLU A 397 -0.48 -2.62 16.06
CA GLU A 397 -0.97 -1.92 17.25
C GLU A 397 -1.91 -0.78 16.86
N GLN A 398 -2.75 -0.37 17.81
CA GLN A 398 -3.57 0.83 17.66
C GLN A 398 -2.79 2.07 18.13
N ASP A 399 -2.50 2.99 17.21
CA ASP A 399 -1.73 4.22 17.44
C ASP A 399 -2.48 5.42 16.82
N TYR A 400 -3.21 6.16 17.66
CA TYR A 400 -4.05 7.28 17.23
C TYR A 400 -3.26 8.54 16.85
N GLU A 401 -1.93 8.59 17.06
CA GLU A 401 -1.15 9.82 16.91
C GLU A 401 -1.32 10.46 15.52
N LEU A 402 -1.31 9.64 14.47
CA LEU A 402 -1.39 10.15 13.10
C LEU A 402 -2.83 10.54 12.70
N GLY A 403 -3.83 9.74 13.11
CA GLY A 403 -5.25 10.07 12.89
C GLY A 403 -5.63 11.39 13.56
N ASP A 404 -5.18 11.61 14.79
CA ASP A 404 -5.41 12.84 15.56
C ASP A 404 -4.75 14.07 14.93
N VAL A 405 -3.58 13.92 14.31
CA VAL A 405 -2.91 15.01 13.58
C VAL A 405 -3.77 15.47 12.40
N TYR A 406 -4.24 14.55 11.56
CA TYR A 406 -5.10 14.88 10.42
C TYR A 406 -6.47 15.41 10.87
N ALA A 407 -7.06 14.83 11.91
CA ALA A 407 -8.30 15.31 12.52
C ALA A 407 -8.16 16.75 13.05
N SER A 408 -7.03 17.07 13.69
CA SER A 408 -6.73 18.41 14.19
C SER A 408 -6.63 19.46 13.07
N LEU A 409 -6.13 19.10 11.89
CA LEU A 409 -6.15 19.98 10.72
C LEU A 409 -7.57 20.32 10.29
N ILE A 410 -8.47 19.33 10.24
CA ILE A 410 -9.89 19.53 9.92
C ILE A 410 -10.56 20.45 10.96
N ILE A 411 -10.30 20.21 12.25
CA ILE A 411 -10.87 21.01 13.35
C ILE A 411 -10.36 22.45 13.33
N SER A 412 -9.13 22.70 12.88
CA SER A 412 -8.53 24.04 12.88
C SER A 412 -8.73 24.82 11.57
N ALA A 413 -9.17 24.15 10.49
CA ALA A 413 -9.39 24.76 9.19
C ALA A 413 -10.44 25.89 9.21
N GLU A 414 -10.57 26.67 8.14
CA GLU A 414 -11.71 27.58 7.92
C GLU A 414 -12.91 26.79 7.39
N SER A 415 -14.15 27.19 7.70
CA SER A 415 -15.34 26.41 7.33
C SER A 415 -15.45 26.11 5.83
N LYS A 416 -15.04 27.06 4.99
CA LYS A 416 -15.10 26.98 3.53
C LYS A 416 -14.11 26.01 2.87
N ILE A 417 -13.14 25.47 3.62
CA ILE A 417 -12.13 24.55 3.06
C ILE A 417 -12.22 23.14 3.65
N VAL A 418 -13.20 22.92 4.54
CA VAL A 418 -13.30 21.69 5.34
C VAL A 418 -13.60 20.49 4.46
N ASP A 419 -14.45 20.66 3.46
CA ASP A 419 -14.84 19.60 2.54
C ASP A 419 -13.70 19.19 1.62
N GLU A 420 -12.92 20.12 1.05
CA GLU A 420 -11.75 19.78 0.24
C GLU A 420 -10.65 19.11 1.05
N LEU A 421 -10.40 19.61 2.27
CA LEU A 421 -9.44 19.02 3.19
C LEU A 421 -9.86 17.60 3.60
N SER A 422 -11.13 17.44 4.00
CA SER A 422 -11.68 16.13 4.35
C SER A 422 -11.56 15.18 3.16
N PHE A 423 -12.01 15.61 1.97
CA PHE A 423 -11.95 14.83 0.74
C PHE A 423 -10.54 14.37 0.41
N SER A 424 -9.57 15.29 0.49
CA SER A 424 -8.17 14.99 0.18
C SER A 424 -7.62 13.95 1.17
N ILE A 425 -7.91 14.07 2.46
CA ILE A 425 -7.45 13.12 3.47
C ILE A 425 -8.04 11.72 3.22
N ALA A 426 -9.36 11.57 3.08
CA ALA A 426 -9.90 10.21 3.03
C ALA A 426 -9.72 9.48 1.70
N ASN A 427 -9.44 10.18 0.60
CA ASN A 427 -9.16 9.53 -0.68
C ASN A 427 -7.66 9.42 -0.99
N THR A 428 -6.78 9.92 -0.13
CA THR A 428 -5.34 9.68 -0.29
C THR A 428 -4.98 8.29 0.26
N PRO A 429 -4.17 7.48 -0.47
CA PRO A 429 -3.69 6.20 0.04
C PRO A 429 -3.01 6.35 1.41
N VAL A 430 -3.24 5.39 2.32
CA VAL A 430 -2.78 5.50 3.72
C VAL A 430 -1.26 5.58 3.80
N GLU A 431 -0.55 4.88 2.92
CA GLU A 431 0.91 4.93 2.80
C GLU A 431 1.38 6.33 2.42
N SER A 432 0.68 6.98 1.49
CA SER A 432 0.99 8.36 1.11
C SER A 432 0.71 9.35 2.25
N LEU A 433 -0.31 9.11 3.09
CA LEU A 433 -0.55 9.95 4.27
C LEU A 433 0.48 9.76 5.38
N ARG A 434 1.00 8.55 5.57
CA ARG A 434 2.06 8.25 6.56
C ARG A 434 3.38 8.94 6.22
N ASP A 435 3.69 9.06 4.93
CA ASP A 435 4.94 9.68 4.48
C ASP A 435 4.81 11.18 4.15
N ALA A 436 3.59 11.72 4.11
CA ALA A 436 3.34 13.12 3.81
C ALA A 436 3.51 14.04 5.03
N GLN A 437 3.85 15.30 4.77
CA GLN A 437 3.76 16.36 5.77
C GLN A 437 2.29 16.83 5.86
N PRO A 438 1.58 16.63 6.98
CA PRO A 438 0.12 16.81 7.05
C PRO A 438 -0.36 18.21 6.63
N GLU A 439 0.43 19.25 6.88
CA GLU A 439 0.09 20.64 6.54
C GLU A 439 -0.10 20.87 5.03
N VAL A 440 0.47 20.00 4.18
CA VAL A 440 0.33 20.11 2.72
C VAL A 440 -1.13 19.98 2.28
N PHE A 441 -1.96 19.21 3.00
CA PHE A 441 -3.37 19.03 2.69
C PHE A 441 -4.18 20.28 3.02
N LEU A 442 -3.81 20.97 4.10
CA LEU A 442 -4.41 22.25 4.47
C LEU A 442 -4.06 23.33 3.44
N ASP A 443 -2.80 23.40 3.05
CA ASP A 443 -2.33 24.30 1.99
C ASP A 443 -2.97 23.96 0.63
N ASN A 444 -3.12 22.67 0.32
CA ASN A 444 -3.79 22.20 -0.89
C ASN A 444 -5.17 22.84 -1.03
N ALA A 445 -5.99 22.75 0.02
CA ALA A 445 -7.34 23.34 0.04
C ALA A 445 -7.30 24.88 0.02
N ARG A 446 -6.40 25.52 0.79
CA ARG A 446 -6.26 26.98 0.83
C ARG A 446 -5.89 27.59 -0.53
N TYR A 447 -4.94 26.99 -1.22
CA TYR A 447 -4.45 27.51 -2.50
C TYR A 447 -5.52 27.46 -3.61
N LEU A 448 -6.52 26.57 -3.52
CA LEU A 448 -7.67 26.60 -4.43
C LEU A 448 -8.39 27.95 -4.37
N TYR A 449 -8.77 28.38 -3.16
CA TYR A 449 -9.48 29.64 -2.94
C TYR A 449 -8.60 30.87 -3.19
N LEU A 450 -7.30 30.81 -2.90
CA LEU A 450 -6.38 31.91 -3.21
C LEU A 450 -6.19 32.07 -4.73
N ASN A 451 -6.14 30.98 -5.47
CA ASN A 451 -6.01 31.04 -6.92
C ASN A 451 -7.32 31.49 -7.58
N ASP A 452 -8.47 31.09 -7.03
CA ASP A 452 -9.81 31.50 -7.47
C ASP A 452 -9.95 33.04 -7.56
N GLU A 453 -9.37 33.78 -6.61
CA GLU A 453 -9.38 35.26 -6.62
C GLU A 453 -8.74 35.89 -7.87
N HIS A 454 -7.88 35.14 -8.58
CA HIS A 454 -7.19 35.58 -9.78
C HIS A 454 -7.78 35.02 -11.08
N ILE A 455 -8.72 34.08 -11.01
CA ILE A 455 -9.26 33.38 -12.18
C ILE A 455 -10.62 33.97 -12.55
N LYS A 456 -10.78 34.46 -13.79
CA LYS A 456 -12.03 35.13 -14.23
C LYS A 456 -12.99 34.23 -14.99
N TYR A 457 -12.50 33.11 -15.53
CA TYR A 457 -13.33 32.18 -16.30
C TYR A 457 -13.97 31.08 -15.44
N ALA A 458 -13.59 30.99 -14.17
CA ALA A 458 -14.07 30.01 -13.20
C ALA A 458 -14.23 30.67 -11.83
N ASN A 459 -15.12 30.13 -11.00
CA ASN A 459 -15.35 30.56 -9.63
C ASN A 459 -15.73 29.37 -8.75
N ILE A 460 -15.10 29.20 -7.59
CA ILE A 460 -15.50 28.18 -6.62
C ILE A 460 -16.80 28.64 -5.94
N VAL A 461 -17.81 27.76 -5.92
CA VAL A 461 -19.11 28.01 -5.33
C VAL A 461 -19.39 27.02 -4.21
N GLU A 462 -19.73 27.57 -3.05
CA GLU A 462 -20.19 26.82 -1.87
C GLU A 462 -21.65 26.45 -2.01
N LYS A 463 -22.00 25.20 -1.71
CA LYS A 463 -23.37 24.70 -1.77
C LYS A 463 -23.80 24.07 -0.48
N GLY A 464 -25.11 24.10 -0.25
CA GLY A 464 -25.75 23.39 0.84
C GLY A 464 -25.74 24.15 2.16
N ASN A 465 -25.73 23.42 3.27
CA ASN A 465 -25.89 23.98 4.61
C ASN A 465 -24.90 23.38 5.60
N TYR A 466 -23.96 24.20 6.08
CA TYR A 466 -22.99 23.79 7.10
C TYR A 466 -23.64 23.33 8.41
N SER A 467 -24.81 23.86 8.76
CA SER A 467 -25.47 23.56 10.04
C SER A 467 -25.97 22.12 10.16
N ASN A 468 -26.22 21.45 9.03
CA ASN A 468 -26.65 20.05 9.00
C ASN A 468 -25.65 19.14 8.28
N GLY A 469 -24.44 19.64 7.97
CA GLY A 469 -23.38 18.89 7.30
C GLY A 469 -23.66 18.50 5.84
N SER A 470 -24.76 18.98 5.24
CA SER A 470 -25.09 18.76 3.84
C SER A 470 -24.54 19.91 2.99
N PHE A 471 -23.23 20.07 2.97
CA PHE A 471 -22.53 21.08 2.17
C PHE A 471 -21.48 20.43 1.26
N CYS A 472 -21.15 21.12 0.17
CA CYS A 472 -20.09 20.77 -0.76
C CYS A 472 -19.69 21.98 -1.59
N SER A 473 -18.49 21.98 -2.13
CA SER A 473 -18.02 22.94 -3.11
C SER A 473 -18.05 22.37 -4.53
N THR A 474 -18.12 23.26 -5.51
CA THR A 474 -17.85 22.96 -6.91
C THR A 474 -17.33 24.21 -7.62
N VAL A 475 -17.01 24.10 -8.90
CA VAL A 475 -16.63 25.23 -9.76
C VAL A 475 -17.76 25.55 -10.73
N VAL A 476 -18.06 26.83 -10.89
CA VAL A 476 -18.82 27.35 -12.05
C VAL A 476 -17.82 27.96 -13.01
N TYR A 477 -17.88 27.60 -14.30
CA TYR A 477 -16.98 28.10 -15.33
C TYR A 477 -17.73 28.60 -16.56
N TYR A 478 -17.08 29.44 -17.36
CA TYR A 478 -17.66 30.03 -18.57
C TYR A 478 -17.05 29.41 -19.81
N VAL A 479 -17.86 28.98 -20.77
CA VAL A 479 -17.42 28.48 -22.08
C VAL A 479 -18.05 29.28 -23.21
N GLN A 480 -17.36 29.39 -24.33
CA GLN A 480 -17.93 30.01 -25.51
C GLN A 480 -18.64 28.96 -26.37
N ASN A 481 -19.91 29.20 -26.67
CA ASN A 481 -20.71 28.39 -27.58
C ASN A 481 -21.17 29.27 -28.76
N GLY A 482 -20.44 29.21 -29.87
CA GLY A 482 -20.65 30.10 -31.01
C GLY A 482 -20.40 31.56 -30.64
N THR A 483 -21.46 32.37 -30.57
CA THR A 483 -21.39 33.80 -30.20
C THR A 483 -21.81 34.08 -28.75
N GLU A 484 -22.30 33.06 -28.04
CA GLU A 484 -22.77 33.19 -26.65
C GLU A 484 -21.72 32.64 -25.67
N ILE A 485 -21.73 33.17 -24.45
CA ILE A 485 -20.95 32.62 -23.33
C ILE A 485 -21.95 31.92 -22.42
N GLU A 486 -21.73 30.64 -22.19
CA GLU A 486 -22.54 29.80 -21.31
C GLU A 486 -21.84 29.66 -19.96
N GLU A 487 -22.61 29.80 -18.88
CA GLU A 487 -22.19 29.48 -17.52
C GLU A 487 -22.51 28.00 -17.28
N ILE A 488 -21.49 27.21 -16.94
CA ILE A 488 -21.59 25.77 -16.70
C ILE A 488 -21.16 25.49 -15.28
N GLU A 489 -21.97 24.72 -14.57
CA GLU A 489 -21.63 24.21 -13.26
C GLU A 489 -20.98 22.83 -13.38
N LEU A 490 -19.80 22.68 -12.78
CA LEU A 490 -19.08 21.43 -12.76
C LEU A 490 -19.78 20.43 -11.82
N PRO A 491 -19.90 19.13 -12.18
CA PRO A 491 -20.34 18.12 -11.22
C PRO A 491 -19.39 18.08 -10.01
N PRO A 492 -19.89 18.06 -8.76
CA PRO A 492 -19.03 18.08 -7.57
C PRO A 492 -17.99 16.96 -7.55
N GLU A 493 -18.35 15.76 -8.02
CA GLU A 493 -17.41 14.63 -8.13
C GLU A 493 -16.20 14.95 -9.02
N ILE A 494 -16.41 15.70 -10.11
CA ILE A 494 -15.32 16.10 -11.02
C ILE A 494 -14.45 17.17 -10.37
N TYR A 495 -15.07 18.10 -9.64
CA TYR A 495 -14.34 19.09 -8.85
C TYR A 495 -13.40 18.43 -7.84
N TYR A 496 -13.91 17.52 -7.01
CA TYR A 496 -13.10 16.90 -5.97
C TYR A 496 -11.99 16.01 -6.52
N TRP A 497 -12.29 15.12 -7.47
CA TRP A 497 -11.28 14.21 -8.01
C TRP A 497 -10.23 14.88 -8.90
N PHE A 498 -10.64 15.86 -9.69
CA PHE A 498 -9.81 16.37 -10.79
C PHE A 498 -9.43 17.84 -10.67
N ILE A 499 -9.72 18.49 -9.53
CA ILE A 499 -9.19 19.81 -9.15
C ILE A 499 -8.63 19.77 -7.72
N VAL A 500 -9.40 19.22 -6.76
CA VAL A 500 -9.03 19.24 -5.32
C VAL A 500 -7.92 18.26 -4.98
N MET A 501 -7.97 17.04 -5.52
CA MET A 501 -7.05 15.95 -5.16
C MET A 501 -5.57 16.40 -5.28
N PRO A 502 -4.77 16.31 -4.19
CA PRO A 502 -3.39 16.81 -4.16
C PRO A 502 -2.41 15.95 -4.97
N LYS A 503 -2.78 14.69 -5.22
CA LYS A 503 -2.02 13.71 -5.98
C LYS A 503 -2.54 13.60 -7.42
N ILE A 504 -1.64 13.55 -8.38
CA ILE A 504 -1.87 13.60 -9.83
C ILE A 504 -1.68 12.21 -10.43
N THR A 505 -0.50 11.62 -10.24
CA THR A 505 -0.11 10.29 -10.72
C THR A 505 0.62 9.52 -9.61
N ASP A 506 1.94 9.32 -9.74
CA ASP A 506 2.78 8.53 -8.83
C ASP A 506 3.49 9.41 -7.78
N GLU A 507 3.39 10.73 -7.89
CA GLU A 507 4.09 11.64 -7.01
C GLU A 507 3.52 11.62 -5.58
N MET A 508 4.36 11.96 -4.61
CA MET A 508 3.93 12.10 -3.22
C MET A 508 3.36 13.50 -3.00
N PRO A 509 2.17 13.64 -2.39
CA PRO A 509 1.61 14.94 -2.02
C PRO A 509 2.39 15.50 -0.83
N ASN A 510 3.49 16.22 -1.09
CA ASN A 510 4.37 16.75 -0.06
C ASN A 510 4.93 18.13 -0.46
N TYR A 511 5.59 18.82 0.47
CA TYR A 511 6.43 19.95 0.15
C TYR A 511 7.77 19.42 -0.38
N ILE A 512 8.20 19.95 -1.52
CA ILE A 512 9.33 19.46 -2.28
C ILE A 512 10.42 20.51 -2.35
N ASP A 513 11.67 20.09 -2.16
CA ASP A 513 12.82 20.90 -2.55
C ASP A 513 12.92 20.94 -4.08
N PRO A 514 12.77 22.12 -4.72
CA PRO A 514 12.85 22.22 -6.18
C PRO A 514 14.20 21.71 -6.75
N GLU A 515 15.28 21.81 -5.98
CA GLU A 515 16.64 21.47 -6.41
C GLU A 515 17.02 20.00 -6.22
N SER A 516 16.24 19.22 -5.48
CA SER A 516 16.49 17.77 -5.36
C SER A 516 15.29 16.90 -5.71
N GLY A 517 14.08 17.47 -5.79
CA GLY A 517 12.85 16.71 -5.99
C GLY A 517 12.42 15.89 -4.76
N ASN A 518 13.18 15.96 -3.66
CA ASN A 518 12.88 15.22 -2.43
C ASN A 518 11.95 16.02 -1.51
N PRO A 519 11.23 15.33 -0.60
CA PRO A 519 10.51 16.00 0.47
C PRO A 519 11.40 16.92 1.30
N LEU A 520 10.94 18.16 1.52
CA LEU A 520 11.60 19.15 2.35
C LEU A 520 10.54 19.95 3.10
N ALA A 521 10.71 20.12 4.40
CA ALA A 521 9.76 20.86 5.23
C ALA A 521 9.55 22.30 4.73
N LYS A 522 8.31 22.79 4.82
CA LYS A 522 7.89 24.11 4.33
C LYS A 522 8.76 25.24 4.91
N GLU A 523 9.06 25.18 6.20
CA GLU A 523 9.89 26.16 6.91
C GLU A 523 11.36 26.16 6.49
N LEU A 524 11.83 25.06 5.88
CA LEU A 524 13.17 24.94 5.30
C LEU A 524 13.20 25.35 3.81
N GLY A 525 12.05 25.78 3.26
CA GLY A 525 11.94 26.26 1.88
C GLY A 525 11.24 25.28 0.92
N GLY A 526 10.72 24.16 1.42
CA GLY A 526 9.92 23.22 0.63
C GLY A 526 8.71 23.88 -0.04
N LYS A 527 8.39 23.42 -1.25
CA LYS A 527 7.36 24.00 -2.12
C LYS A 527 6.31 22.97 -2.47
N PHE A 528 5.04 23.37 -2.39
CA PHE A 528 3.94 22.58 -2.89
C PHE A 528 3.58 23.03 -4.31
N TRP A 529 3.28 22.09 -5.20
CA TRP A 529 3.14 22.38 -6.63
C TRP A 529 2.07 23.42 -6.94
N ARG A 530 0.93 23.42 -6.25
CA ARG A 530 -0.17 24.35 -6.58
C ARG A 530 0.24 25.81 -6.41
N ASP A 531 0.96 26.12 -5.34
CA ASP A 531 1.48 27.47 -5.12
C ASP A 531 2.67 27.76 -6.03
N TYR A 532 3.60 26.81 -6.13
CA TYR A 532 4.82 26.98 -6.90
C TYR A 532 4.52 27.28 -8.37
N LEU A 533 3.69 26.48 -9.03
CA LEU A 533 3.39 26.68 -10.46
C LEU A 533 2.61 27.97 -10.73
N PHE A 534 1.79 28.44 -9.77
CA PHE A 534 1.01 29.65 -9.95
C PHE A 534 1.82 30.94 -9.74
N ASN A 535 2.67 30.92 -8.70
CA ASN A 535 3.30 32.11 -8.13
C ASN A 535 4.82 32.18 -8.32
N HIS A 536 5.44 31.17 -8.94
CA HIS A 536 6.86 31.16 -9.27
C HIS A 536 7.09 31.09 -10.77
N ASN A 537 8.15 31.77 -11.23
CA ASN A 537 8.71 31.54 -12.55
C ASN A 537 10.24 31.70 -12.51
N ASP A 538 10.93 30.93 -13.33
CA ASP A 538 12.38 31.01 -13.42
C ASP A 538 12.78 32.17 -14.33
N THR A 539 13.36 33.22 -13.74
CA THR A 539 13.79 34.42 -14.47
C THR A 539 15.07 34.20 -15.28
N GLU A 540 15.79 33.11 -15.00
CA GLU A 540 17.00 32.69 -15.71
C GLU A 540 16.76 31.28 -16.27
N TYR A 541 16.65 31.14 -17.60
CA TYR A 541 16.63 29.80 -18.21
C TYR A 541 17.98 29.10 -18.00
N PRO A 542 18.00 27.76 -17.93
CA PRO A 542 19.22 26.99 -18.11
C PRO A 542 20.00 27.43 -19.37
N PRO A 543 21.33 27.38 -19.32
CA PRO A 543 22.15 27.63 -20.50
C PRO A 543 21.81 26.64 -21.62
N ASP A 544 21.96 27.06 -22.88
CA ASP A 544 21.72 26.19 -24.05
C ASP A 544 22.44 24.83 -23.90
N PRO A 545 21.76 23.72 -24.23
CA PRO A 545 22.43 22.43 -24.27
C PRO A 545 23.56 22.49 -25.29
N ALA A 546 24.76 22.08 -24.89
CA ALA A 546 25.93 22.10 -25.78
C ALA A 546 25.78 21.01 -26.85
N LYS A 547 25.30 21.38 -28.05
CA LYS A 547 25.28 20.50 -29.24
C LYS A 547 25.97 21.19 -30.42
N ASP A 548 26.49 20.36 -31.34
CA ASP A 548 27.18 20.82 -32.54
C ASP A 548 26.29 21.77 -33.36
N GLU A 549 26.86 22.85 -33.85
CA GLU A 549 26.21 23.70 -34.84
C GLU A 549 26.05 22.89 -36.14
N ASN A 550 24.89 23.00 -36.81
CA ASN A 550 24.74 22.44 -38.15
C ASN A 550 25.64 23.14 -39.16
N GLU A 551 25.62 22.66 -40.41
CA GLU A 551 26.43 23.18 -41.53
C GLU A 551 26.29 24.71 -41.75
N ASP A 552 25.22 25.33 -41.23
CA ASP A 552 24.94 26.77 -41.31
C ASP A 552 25.42 27.58 -40.09
N GLY A 553 26.08 26.95 -39.10
CA GLY A 553 26.55 27.62 -37.87
C GLY A 553 25.44 27.93 -36.87
N ILE A 554 24.30 27.23 -36.97
CA ILE A 554 23.14 27.37 -36.08
C ILE A 554 23.11 26.16 -35.15
N PRO A 555 23.00 26.31 -33.81
CA PRO A 555 22.80 25.19 -32.91
C PRO A 555 21.56 24.39 -33.32
N ASP A 556 21.67 23.06 -33.37
CA ASP A 556 20.54 22.20 -33.79
C ASP A 556 19.33 22.29 -32.83
N VAL A 557 19.56 22.68 -31.58
CA VAL A 557 18.55 22.94 -30.55
C VAL A 557 19.04 24.04 -29.61
N CYS A 558 18.19 25.00 -29.22
CA CYS A 558 18.52 25.96 -28.16
C CYS A 558 17.31 26.30 -27.29
N TYR A 559 17.57 26.73 -26.05
CA TYR A 559 16.51 27.31 -25.22
C TYR A 559 16.17 28.69 -25.80
N PRO A 560 14.89 29.09 -25.84
CA PRO A 560 14.52 30.43 -26.29
C PRO A 560 15.00 31.49 -25.28
N LYS A 561 16.23 31.99 -25.48
CA LYS A 561 16.91 32.97 -24.60
C LYS A 561 16.10 34.26 -24.34
N GLU A 562 15.15 34.57 -25.21
CA GLU A 562 14.32 35.78 -25.14
C GLU A 562 12.99 35.59 -24.38
N PHE A 563 12.61 34.36 -23.99
CA PHE A 563 11.24 34.08 -23.53
C PHE A 563 11.16 33.21 -22.25
N PRO A 564 11.74 33.61 -21.09
CA PRO A 564 11.60 32.89 -19.81
C PRO A 564 10.16 32.42 -19.58
N PRO A 565 9.95 31.26 -18.93
CA PRO A 565 8.61 30.81 -18.59
C PRO A 565 7.92 31.95 -17.85
N PRO A 566 6.78 32.45 -18.34
CA PRO A 566 6.13 33.55 -17.67
C PRO A 566 5.46 33.05 -16.39
N LEU A 567 5.12 33.97 -15.51
CA LEU A 567 4.29 33.64 -14.36
C LEU A 567 2.90 33.16 -14.83
N LEU A 568 2.50 31.95 -14.43
CA LEU A 568 1.22 31.35 -14.86
C LEU A 568 0.03 32.23 -14.50
N ARG A 569 0.01 32.76 -13.27
CA ARG A 569 -1.02 33.69 -12.78
C ARG A 569 -1.22 34.88 -13.71
N GLU A 570 -0.15 35.52 -14.18
CA GLU A 570 -0.24 36.70 -15.08
C GLU A 570 -0.81 36.35 -16.45
N LYS A 571 -0.61 35.12 -16.91
CA LYS A 571 -1.15 34.67 -18.20
C LYS A 571 -2.62 34.32 -18.11
N ILE A 572 -3.08 33.82 -16.97
CA ILE A 572 -4.45 33.37 -16.79
C ILE A 572 -5.41 34.47 -16.30
N GLU A 573 -4.93 35.48 -15.57
CA GLU A 573 -5.78 36.47 -14.87
C GLU A 573 -6.74 37.29 -15.75
N ASN A 574 -6.49 37.37 -17.05
CA ASN A 574 -7.30 38.13 -18.00
C ASN A 574 -8.14 37.26 -18.94
N ILE A 575 -8.09 35.94 -18.73
CA ILE A 575 -8.83 34.97 -19.53
C ILE A 575 -10.23 34.81 -18.95
N THR A 576 -11.24 34.91 -19.80
CA THR A 576 -12.67 34.98 -19.39
C THR A 576 -13.49 33.76 -19.75
N ILE A 577 -12.94 32.85 -20.55
CA ILE A 577 -13.58 31.57 -20.91
C ILE A 577 -12.58 30.42 -20.73
N LEU A 578 -13.10 29.26 -20.30
CA LEU A 578 -12.35 28.01 -20.15
C LEU A 578 -11.96 27.45 -21.53
N TYR A 579 -12.95 27.26 -22.40
CA TYR A 579 -12.80 26.64 -23.71
C TYR A 579 -13.81 27.23 -24.72
N ASP A 580 -13.44 27.24 -26.00
CA ASP A 580 -14.27 27.76 -27.10
C ASP A 580 -15.07 26.69 -27.87
N GLY A 581 -14.95 25.42 -27.47
CA GLY A 581 -15.67 24.30 -28.08
C GLY A 581 -15.17 23.91 -29.48
N ILE A 582 -14.04 24.46 -29.93
CA ILE A 582 -13.51 24.21 -31.28
C ILE A 582 -12.26 23.33 -31.16
N PRO A 583 -12.22 22.11 -31.73
CA PRO A 583 -11.02 21.30 -31.78
C PRO A 583 -9.90 21.96 -32.59
N TYR A 584 -8.64 21.81 -32.19
CA TYR A 584 -7.50 22.37 -32.92
C TYR A 584 -6.17 21.66 -32.63
N ASN A 585 -5.25 21.78 -33.59
CA ASN A 585 -3.83 21.50 -33.38
C ASN A 585 -3.09 22.84 -33.41
N ALA A 586 -2.42 23.18 -32.32
CA ALA A 586 -1.62 24.39 -32.26
C ALA A 586 -0.38 24.28 -33.17
N PRO A 587 0.04 25.37 -33.83
CA PRO A 587 1.17 25.36 -34.74
C PRO A 587 2.51 25.18 -34.01
N GLN A 588 3.49 24.66 -34.74
CA GLN A 588 4.89 24.54 -34.35
C GLN A 588 5.58 25.91 -34.43
N GLY A 589 5.35 26.77 -33.44
CA GLY A 589 5.91 28.13 -33.42
C GLY A 589 5.34 29.08 -34.48
N ILE A 590 5.99 30.24 -34.69
CA ILE A 590 5.50 31.31 -35.60
C ILE A 590 5.76 31.00 -37.08
N ASP A 591 6.78 30.19 -37.41
CA ASP A 591 7.20 29.91 -38.79
C ASP A 591 6.99 28.45 -39.25
N ASN A 592 6.37 27.61 -38.42
CA ASN A 592 6.16 26.17 -38.66
C ASN A 592 7.45 25.37 -38.91
N THR A 593 8.61 25.86 -38.47
CA THR A 593 9.89 25.14 -38.63
C THR A 593 10.29 24.33 -37.41
N GLY A 594 9.61 24.51 -36.26
CA GLY A 594 9.94 23.86 -34.99
C GLY A 594 11.25 24.34 -34.35
N ARG A 595 11.95 25.33 -34.93
CA ARG A 595 13.27 25.78 -34.46
C ARG A 595 13.18 27.13 -33.75
N ASN A 596 13.62 27.19 -32.49
CA ASN A 596 13.88 28.41 -31.71
C ASN A 596 12.71 29.39 -31.50
N ASN A 597 11.45 28.96 -31.62
CA ASN A 597 10.34 29.91 -31.64
C ASN A 597 9.08 29.41 -30.95
N THR A 598 8.84 29.92 -29.73
CA THR A 598 7.62 29.65 -28.97
C THR A 598 6.43 30.39 -29.59
N ARG A 599 5.29 29.71 -29.79
CA ARG A 599 4.04 30.37 -30.18
C ARG A 599 3.70 31.53 -29.20
N PRO A 600 3.22 32.69 -29.67
CA PRO A 600 2.85 33.78 -28.78
C PRO A 600 1.60 33.42 -27.97
N PHE A 601 1.51 33.91 -26.74
CA PHE A 601 0.24 33.92 -26.01
C PHE A 601 -0.77 34.76 -26.80
N GLY A 602 -1.94 34.20 -27.11
CA GLY A 602 -2.97 34.85 -27.92
C GLY A 602 -3.29 34.18 -29.26
N TYR A 603 -2.71 33.00 -29.55
CA TYR A 603 -3.19 32.13 -30.63
C TYR A 603 -4.69 31.80 -30.45
N LYS A 604 -5.07 31.41 -29.23
CA LYS A 604 -6.45 31.42 -28.74
C LYS A 604 -6.50 32.11 -27.37
N LEU A 605 -7.66 32.65 -27.02
CA LEU A 605 -7.88 33.43 -25.79
C LEU A 605 -8.83 32.70 -24.84
N HIS A 606 -8.53 31.44 -24.54
CA HIS A 606 -9.23 30.62 -23.56
C HIS A 606 -8.24 29.85 -22.68
N ALA A 607 -8.68 29.38 -21.52
CA ALA A 607 -7.80 28.87 -20.48
C ALA A 607 -6.98 27.65 -20.91
N ILE A 608 -7.60 26.68 -21.61
CA ILE A 608 -6.91 25.47 -22.09
C ILE A 608 -5.66 25.83 -22.91
N GLU A 609 -5.80 26.73 -23.88
CA GLU A 609 -4.68 27.17 -24.72
C GLU A 609 -3.57 27.83 -23.91
N ILE A 610 -3.95 28.69 -22.97
CA ILE A 610 -3.00 29.50 -22.21
C ILE A 610 -2.16 28.61 -21.30
N VAL A 611 -2.78 27.60 -20.68
CA VAL A 611 -2.07 26.59 -19.89
C VAL A 611 -1.18 25.74 -20.80
N SER A 612 -1.67 25.25 -21.95
CA SER A 612 -0.83 24.50 -22.90
C SER A 612 0.42 25.27 -23.33
N ASN A 613 0.26 26.56 -23.65
CA ASN A 613 1.35 27.42 -24.09
C ASN A 613 2.33 27.72 -22.94
N TRP A 614 1.82 27.83 -21.70
CA TRP A 614 2.67 27.95 -20.52
C TRP A 614 3.48 26.68 -20.26
N VAL A 615 2.89 25.49 -20.42
CA VAL A 615 3.59 24.19 -20.30
C VAL A 615 4.70 24.10 -21.36
N GLU A 616 4.40 24.40 -22.63
CA GLU A 616 5.39 24.42 -23.71
C GLU A 616 6.58 25.35 -23.44
N LYS A 617 6.34 26.49 -22.77
CA LYS A 617 7.42 27.42 -22.40
C LYS A 617 8.19 26.97 -21.17
N THR A 618 7.55 26.19 -20.29
CA THR A 618 8.18 25.62 -19.10
C THR A 618 9.02 24.38 -19.46
N LEU A 619 8.60 23.60 -20.45
CA LEU A 619 9.30 22.43 -21.00
C LEU A 619 9.53 22.62 -22.52
N PRO A 620 10.50 23.46 -22.92
CA PRO A 620 10.66 23.84 -24.32
C PRO A 620 11.29 22.77 -25.21
N ILE A 621 12.08 21.85 -24.64
CA ILE A 621 12.79 20.78 -25.37
C ILE A 621 12.66 19.45 -24.64
N ASN A 622 12.81 18.33 -25.37
CA ASN A 622 12.70 17.01 -24.77
C ASN A 622 13.98 16.57 -24.04
N GLN A 623 13.89 15.46 -23.30
CA GLN A 623 15.01 14.94 -22.51
C GLN A 623 16.26 14.62 -23.34
N ALA A 624 16.08 14.03 -24.52
CA ALA A 624 17.20 13.72 -25.41
C ALA A 624 17.87 14.99 -25.96
N GLU A 625 17.13 16.09 -26.02
CA GLU A 625 17.59 17.40 -26.46
C GLU A 625 18.31 18.17 -25.38
N SER A 626 17.83 18.12 -24.13
CA SER A 626 18.44 18.76 -22.98
C SER A 626 19.79 18.14 -22.58
N GLY A 627 19.97 16.84 -22.87
CA GLY A 627 21.17 16.09 -22.45
C GLY A 627 21.18 15.75 -20.96
N ASP A 628 20.06 15.96 -20.27
CA ASP A 628 19.83 15.60 -18.88
C ASP A 628 18.94 14.35 -18.81
N ASP A 629 19.50 13.25 -18.31
CA ASP A 629 18.84 11.95 -18.23
C ASP A 629 17.91 11.80 -17.01
N GLU A 630 17.62 12.87 -16.26
CA GLU A 630 16.65 12.84 -15.15
C GLU A 630 15.20 12.58 -15.62
N ARG A 631 14.45 11.78 -14.85
CA ARG A 631 13.02 11.44 -15.07
C ARG A 631 12.19 11.82 -13.84
N PRO A 632 12.04 13.11 -13.52
CA PRO A 632 11.40 13.53 -12.27
C PRO A 632 9.88 13.42 -12.37
N ILE A 633 9.21 12.85 -11.37
CA ILE A 633 7.73 12.78 -11.32
C ILE A 633 7.09 13.97 -10.57
N GLN A 634 7.89 14.75 -9.83
CA GLN A 634 7.38 15.83 -8.98
C GLN A 634 7.16 17.12 -9.82
N PRO A 635 5.95 17.70 -9.89
CA PRO A 635 5.69 18.87 -10.72
C PRO A 635 6.56 20.09 -10.40
N VAL A 636 6.92 20.28 -9.12
CA VAL A 636 7.87 21.33 -8.69
C VAL A 636 9.25 21.11 -9.33
N ARG A 637 9.74 19.87 -9.32
CA ARG A 637 11.05 19.49 -9.88
C ARG A 637 11.04 19.62 -11.39
N ILE A 638 9.99 19.13 -12.04
CA ILE A 638 9.78 19.23 -13.49
C ILE A 638 9.82 20.69 -13.92
N ALA A 639 9.05 21.56 -13.26
CA ALA A 639 8.99 22.97 -13.59
C ALA A 639 10.32 23.71 -13.36
N ARG A 640 11.07 23.34 -12.31
CA ARG A 640 12.35 23.97 -11.95
C ARG A 640 13.50 23.60 -12.89
N HIS A 641 13.53 22.35 -13.36
CA HIS A 641 14.63 21.84 -14.21
C HIS A 641 14.36 21.97 -15.70
N HIS A 642 13.12 22.32 -16.08
CA HIS A 642 12.72 22.52 -17.47
C HIS A 642 13.02 21.32 -18.38
N ASN A 643 13.00 20.11 -17.80
CA ASN A 643 13.37 18.88 -18.47
C ASN A 643 12.30 17.79 -18.25
N GLY A 644 12.00 17.02 -19.30
CA GLY A 644 10.99 15.99 -19.24
C GLY A 644 10.58 15.40 -20.59
N ASN A 645 9.92 14.24 -20.54
CA ASN A 645 9.20 13.65 -21.68
C ASN A 645 7.69 13.61 -21.44
N CYS A 646 6.97 12.78 -22.18
CA CYS A 646 5.50 12.71 -22.12
C CYS A 646 4.96 12.53 -20.69
N GLY A 647 5.64 11.76 -19.83
CA GLY A 647 5.30 11.64 -18.40
C GLY A 647 5.31 12.97 -17.67
N GLU A 648 6.44 13.69 -17.74
CA GLU A 648 6.62 14.98 -17.08
C GLU A 648 5.74 16.07 -17.69
N LEU A 649 5.50 16.03 -19.00
CA LEU A 649 4.53 16.88 -19.68
C LEU A 649 3.13 16.63 -19.14
N GLN A 650 2.73 15.38 -18.95
CA GLN A 650 1.45 15.03 -18.34
C GLN A 650 1.34 15.56 -16.91
N ASP A 651 2.31 15.25 -16.04
CA ASP A 651 2.28 15.65 -14.64
C ASP A 651 2.26 17.18 -14.49
N LEU A 652 3.11 17.89 -15.23
CA LEU A 652 3.14 19.35 -15.23
C LEU A 652 1.85 19.96 -15.78
N SER A 653 1.29 19.38 -16.84
CA SER A 653 0.05 19.88 -17.46
C SER A 653 -1.14 19.73 -16.53
N VAL A 654 -1.30 18.56 -15.91
CA VAL A 654 -2.39 18.32 -14.96
C VAL A 654 -2.20 19.19 -13.72
N ALA A 655 -0.98 19.32 -13.20
CA ALA A 655 -0.69 20.22 -12.07
C ALA A 655 -1.04 21.68 -12.41
N ALA A 656 -0.60 22.19 -13.55
CA ALA A 656 -0.88 23.56 -13.99
C ALA A 656 -2.38 23.79 -14.26
N ALA A 657 -3.06 22.82 -14.85
CA ALA A 657 -4.50 22.84 -15.09
C ALA A 657 -5.29 22.91 -13.77
N ARG A 658 -5.02 22.00 -12.84
CA ARG A 658 -5.67 21.96 -11.52
C ARG A 658 -5.39 23.19 -10.68
N THR A 659 -4.17 23.73 -10.79
CA THR A 659 -3.79 25.03 -10.20
C THR A 659 -4.69 26.16 -10.69
N CYS A 660 -5.08 26.09 -11.96
CA CYS A 660 -5.95 27.05 -12.62
C CYS A 660 -7.45 26.71 -12.52
N LEU A 661 -7.87 25.78 -11.66
CA LEU A 661 -9.28 25.32 -11.56
C LEU A 661 -9.83 24.67 -12.86
N ILE A 662 -8.95 24.12 -13.69
CA ILE A 662 -9.32 23.32 -14.86
C ILE A 662 -9.37 21.85 -14.42
N PRO A 663 -10.52 21.17 -14.53
CA PRO A 663 -10.63 19.76 -14.19
C PRO A 663 -9.84 18.93 -15.20
N ALA A 664 -8.77 18.28 -14.74
CA ALA A 664 -7.84 17.56 -15.62
C ALA A 664 -7.36 16.24 -15.01
N ARG A 665 -7.04 15.28 -15.89
CA ARG A 665 -6.49 13.96 -15.53
C ARG A 665 -5.47 13.48 -16.55
N GLY A 666 -4.58 12.60 -16.10
CA GLY A 666 -3.67 11.87 -16.96
C GLY A 666 -4.36 10.68 -17.66
N VAL A 667 -3.94 10.41 -18.88
CA VAL A 667 -4.29 9.25 -19.69
C VAL A 667 -3.01 8.50 -20.06
N CYS A 668 -3.05 7.18 -19.95
CA CYS A 668 -1.90 6.31 -20.09
C CYS A 668 -2.13 5.26 -21.18
N LEU A 669 -1.09 5.05 -22.00
CA LEU A 669 -0.92 3.96 -22.95
C LEU A 669 0.44 3.30 -22.66
N ILE A 670 0.53 2.64 -21.51
CA ILE A 670 1.80 2.09 -20.99
C ILE A 670 2.37 1.04 -21.96
N GLY A 671 1.52 0.22 -22.57
CA GLY A 671 1.93 -0.85 -23.49
C GLY A 671 2.68 -0.37 -24.74
N GLU A 672 2.58 0.92 -25.07
CA GLU A 672 3.24 1.55 -26.21
C GLU A 672 4.06 2.79 -25.79
N ASP A 673 4.45 2.86 -24.51
CA ASP A 673 5.32 3.89 -23.94
C ASP A 673 4.85 5.32 -24.26
N HIS A 674 3.60 5.63 -23.87
CA HIS A 674 3.05 6.97 -24.04
C HIS A 674 1.99 7.35 -23.00
N VAL A 675 1.89 8.64 -22.73
CA VAL A 675 0.87 9.25 -21.85
C VAL A 675 0.53 10.67 -22.34
N TRP A 676 -0.66 11.17 -21.99
CA TRP A 676 -1.17 12.52 -22.34
C TRP A 676 -2.31 12.93 -21.37
N ASN A 677 -3.05 14.01 -21.63
CA ASN A 677 -4.06 14.50 -20.68
C ASN A 677 -5.49 14.54 -21.25
N GLU A 678 -6.45 14.71 -20.36
CA GLU A 678 -7.80 15.15 -20.71
C GLU A 678 -8.21 16.32 -19.80
N PHE A 679 -9.03 17.23 -20.30
CA PHE A 679 -9.80 18.16 -19.48
C PHE A 679 -11.30 17.88 -19.59
N TYR A 680 -12.06 18.34 -18.59
CA TYR A 680 -13.51 18.17 -18.57
C TYR A 680 -14.25 19.46 -18.95
N ASP A 681 -15.08 19.39 -20.01
CA ASP A 681 -16.16 20.33 -20.30
C ASP A 681 -17.40 19.54 -20.75
N ARG A 682 -18.37 19.32 -19.86
CA ARG A 682 -19.58 18.50 -20.15
C ARG A 682 -19.25 17.09 -20.69
N GLY A 683 -18.05 16.60 -20.41
CA GLY A 683 -17.44 15.41 -20.99
C GLY A 683 -15.92 15.56 -21.00
N TRP A 684 -15.21 14.44 -21.12
CA TRP A 684 -13.75 14.46 -21.24
C TRP A 684 -13.34 14.78 -22.67
N HIS A 685 -12.41 15.71 -22.84
CA HIS A 685 -11.81 16.10 -24.10
C HIS A 685 -10.32 15.78 -24.08
N GLN A 686 -9.81 15.23 -25.18
CA GLN A 686 -8.38 14.96 -25.33
C GLN A 686 -7.56 16.25 -25.25
N TRP A 687 -6.44 16.20 -24.54
CA TRP A 687 -5.51 17.30 -24.35
C TRP A 687 -4.07 16.81 -24.31
N ASP A 688 -3.32 17.08 -25.37
CA ASP A 688 -1.90 16.75 -25.43
C ASP A 688 -1.06 18.00 -25.57
N ASN A 689 -0.05 18.11 -24.72
CA ASN A 689 0.93 19.18 -24.76
C ASN A 689 2.25 18.57 -25.18
N TYR A 690 2.85 19.13 -26.22
CA TYR A 690 4.19 18.79 -26.64
C TYR A 690 5.17 19.87 -26.20
N TRP A 691 6.43 19.69 -26.58
CA TRP A 691 7.47 20.69 -26.44
C TRP A 691 7.28 21.84 -27.43
N SER A 692 8.10 22.88 -27.30
CA SER A 692 7.95 24.14 -28.04
C SER A 692 8.05 24.00 -29.57
N ASP A 693 8.63 22.89 -30.06
CA ASP A 693 8.78 22.58 -31.48
C ASP A 693 7.55 21.90 -32.11
N SER A 694 6.61 21.43 -31.28
CA SER A 694 5.57 20.47 -31.69
C SER A 694 4.14 20.96 -31.37
N GLY A 695 3.97 21.90 -30.43
CA GLY A 695 2.69 22.53 -30.12
C GLY A 695 1.79 21.69 -29.20
N SER A 696 0.48 21.72 -29.41
CA SER A 696 -0.50 20.98 -28.61
C SER A 696 -1.69 20.53 -29.47
N VAL A 697 -2.39 19.50 -29.01
CA VAL A 697 -3.54 18.91 -29.71
C VAL A 697 -4.73 18.86 -28.75
N ILE A 698 -5.81 19.55 -29.11
CA ILE A 698 -7.00 19.76 -28.29
C ILE A 698 -8.23 19.17 -28.99
N ASP A 699 -8.93 18.30 -28.27
CA ASP A 699 -10.18 17.64 -28.66
C ASP A 699 -10.09 16.85 -29.98
N ASN A 700 -8.95 16.19 -30.21
CA ASN A 700 -8.69 15.38 -31.39
C ASN A 700 -8.25 13.96 -31.00
N PHE A 701 -9.22 13.17 -30.52
CA PHE A 701 -9.02 11.78 -30.10
C PHE A 701 -8.37 10.88 -31.16
N GLY A 702 -8.57 11.19 -32.44
CA GLY A 702 -7.97 10.44 -33.56
C GLY A 702 -6.46 10.66 -33.74
N ASN A 703 -5.85 11.62 -33.03
CA ASN A 703 -4.44 11.98 -33.21
C ASN A 703 -3.49 10.81 -32.99
N TYR A 704 -3.71 9.99 -31.95
CA TYR A 704 -2.84 8.84 -31.67
C TYR A 704 -3.07 7.65 -32.60
N TRP A 705 -4.31 7.47 -33.06
CA TRP A 705 -4.63 6.38 -33.96
C TRP A 705 -4.17 6.67 -35.39
N TYR A 706 -4.42 7.87 -35.91
CA TYR A 706 -4.21 8.19 -37.32
C TYR A 706 -2.92 8.99 -37.61
N ASN A 707 -2.49 9.85 -36.67
CA ASN A 707 -1.40 10.80 -36.90
C ASN A 707 -0.11 10.37 -36.18
N TRP A 708 0.19 11.02 -35.04
CA TRP A 708 1.48 10.96 -34.35
C TRP A 708 1.80 9.56 -33.85
N GLY A 709 0.80 8.83 -33.35
CA GLY A 709 1.02 7.53 -32.76
C GLY A 709 1.23 6.45 -33.82
N LYS A 710 0.17 6.13 -34.58
CA LYS A 710 0.07 4.80 -35.21
C LYS A 710 0.42 3.67 -34.21
N ARG A 711 0.30 3.97 -32.91
CA ARG A 711 0.68 3.15 -31.76
C ARG A 711 -0.58 2.38 -31.43
N GLY A 712 -0.47 1.07 -31.40
CA GLY A 712 -1.58 0.14 -31.62
C GLY A 712 -2.75 0.24 -30.65
N GLY A 713 -2.78 1.11 -29.64
CA GLY A 713 -3.93 1.34 -28.75
C GLY A 713 -4.22 0.18 -27.80
N SER A 714 -3.19 -0.53 -27.34
CA SER A 714 -3.33 -1.82 -26.67
C SER A 714 -4.19 -1.82 -25.41
N GLY A 715 -4.29 -0.68 -24.73
CA GLY A 715 -5.17 -0.50 -23.59
C GLY A 715 -4.92 0.90 -23.05
N ILE A 716 -5.93 1.75 -23.14
CA ILE A 716 -5.81 3.15 -22.72
C ILE A 716 -6.68 3.32 -21.49
N PHE A 717 -6.09 3.90 -20.45
CA PHE A 717 -6.80 4.17 -19.22
C PHE A 717 -6.43 5.54 -18.67
N ALA A 718 -7.35 6.14 -17.91
CA ALA A 718 -7.11 7.33 -17.11
C ALA A 718 -7.03 6.94 -15.64
N THR A 719 -6.38 7.75 -14.81
CA THR A 719 -6.23 7.47 -13.36
C THR A 719 -6.81 8.57 -12.49
N ASN A 720 -7.22 8.19 -11.29
CA ASN A 720 -7.47 9.08 -10.16
C ASN A 720 -6.21 9.16 -9.27
N GLY A 721 -6.17 10.18 -8.40
CA GLY A 721 -5.07 10.34 -7.43
C GLY A 721 -5.02 9.28 -6.33
N ASP A 722 -6.04 8.43 -6.20
CA ASP A 722 -6.06 7.27 -5.29
C ASP A 722 -5.52 5.97 -5.94
N GLY A 723 -5.14 6.03 -7.22
CA GLY A 723 -4.67 4.88 -8.00
C GLY A 723 -5.78 4.10 -8.71
N PHE A 724 -7.05 4.51 -8.62
CA PHE A 724 -8.13 3.90 -9.39
C PHE A 724 -7.97 4.24 -10.88
N SER A 725 -8.18 3.24 -11.75
CA SER A 725 -8.03 3.38 -13.20
C SER A 725 -9.36 3.18 -13.94
N TYR A 726 -9.65 4.07 -14.90
CA TYR A 726 -10.78 3.99 -15.82
C TYR A 726 -10.28 3.59 -17.20
N GLN A 727 -10.87 2.57 -17.81
CA GLN A 727 -10.65 2.35 -19.22
C GLN A 727 -11.23 3.51 -20.03
N VAL A 728 -10.46 4.03 -20.98
CA VAL A 728 -10.87 5.09 -21.92
C VAL A 728 -10.52 4.75 -23.37
N THR A 729 -10.07 3.52 -23.63
CA THR A 729 -9.72 3.01 -24.97
C THR A 729 -10.77 3.35 -26.03
N GLU A 730 -12.05 3.23 -25.68
CA GLU A 730 -13.17 3.47 -26.58
C GLU A 730 -13.23 4.88 -27.17
N ASN A 731 -12.64 5.87 -26.48
CA ASN A 731 -12.62 7.27 -26.94
C ASN A 731 -11.55 7.49 -28.01
N TYR A 732 -10.46 6.73 -27.96
CA TYR A 732 -9.27 6.93 -28.78
C TYR A 732 -9.15 5.96 -29.96
N ILE A 733 -10.00 4.92 -29.99
CA ILE A 733 -9.99 3.90 -31.04
C ILE A 733 -11.34 3.92 -31.78
N PRO A 734 -11.34 3.92 -33.13
CA PRO A 734 -12.57 3.80 -33.91
C PRO A 734 -13.38 2.58 -33.50
N LYS A 735 -14.71 2.70 -33.39
CA LYS A 735 -15.61 1.62 -32.93
C LYS A 735 -15.45 0.31 -33.71
N ASP A 736 -15.22 0.40 -35.02
CA ASP A 736 -15.02 -0.78 -35.86
C ASP A 736 -13.65 -1.44 -35.63
N SER A 737 -12.70 -0.73 -35.02
CA SER A 737 -11.36 -1.19 -34.67
C SER A 737 -11.22 -1.71 -33.23
N GLN A 738 -12.31 -1.71 -32.47
CA GLN A 738 -12.33 -2.16 -31.08
C GLN A 738 -12.51 -3.69 -30.99
N SER A 739 -11.80 -4.30 -30.06
CA SER A 739 -11.96 -5.70 -29.67
C SER A 739 -12.51 -5.75 -28.25
N ILE A 740 -13.69 -6.34 -28.08
CA ILE A 740 -14.38 -6.39 -26.79
C ILE A 740 -14.26 -7.81 -26.23
N ILE A 741 -13.53 -7.92 -25.12
CA ILE A 741 -13.29 -9.19 -24.44
C ILE A 741 -13.99 -9.15 -23.09
N LYS A 742 -14.85 -10.13 -22.84
CA LYS A 742 -15.53 -10.30 -21.55
C LYS A 742 -14.97 -11.51 -20.83
N PHE A 743 -14.60 -11.32 -19.57
CA PHE A 743 -14.27 -12.37 -18.63
C PHE A 743 -15.45 -12.61 -17.71
N HIS A 744 -15.64 -13.87 -17.35
CA HIS A 744 -16.51 -14.29 -16.27
C HIS A 744 -15.75 -15.32 -15.43
N VAL A 745 -15.54 -15.02 -14.15
CA VAL A 745 -14.72 -15.80 -13.22
C VAL A 745 -15.63 -16.40 -12.15
N THR A 746 -15.60 -17.72 -12.02
CA THR A 746 -16.35 -18.45 -11.00
C THR A 746 -15.47 -19.43 -10.24
N ASP A 747 -15.87 -19.76 -9.01
CA ASP A 747 -15.28 -20.82 -8.22
C ASP A 747 -15.68 -22.23 -8.72
N SER A 748 -15.19 -23.26 -8.02
CA SER A 748 -15.44 -24.67 -8.38
C SER A 748 -16.89 -25.12 -8.18
N ALA A 749 -17.68 -24.35 -7.43
CA ALA A 749 -19.10 -24.56 -7.24
C ALA A 749 -19.93 -23.78 -8.28
N GLY A 750 -19.29 -22.95 -9.10
CA GLY A 750 -19.93 -22.10 -10.10
C GLY A 750 -20.42 -20.75 -9.56
N ASN A 751 -20.03 -20.37 -8.34
CA ASN A 751 -20.35 -19.05 -7.79
C ASN A 751 -19.44 -17.99 -8.39
N ALA A 752 -19.97 -16.79 -8.62
CA ALA A 752 -19.20 -15.64 -9.08
C ALA A 752 -18.07 -15.28 -8.12
N VAL A 753 -16.90 -14.93 -8.66
CA VAL A 753 -15.78 -14.38 -7.90
C VAL A 753 -15.74 -12.88 -8.08
N ASP A 754 -16.11 -12.13 -7.06
CA ASP A 754 -15.98 -10.67 -7.00
C ASP A 754 -14.53 -10.27 -6.70
N GLY A 755 -14.07 -9.17 -7.31
CA GLY A 755 -12.76 -8.57 -7.07
C GLY A 755 -11.57 -9.36 -7.63
N ALA A 756 -11.77 -10.37 -8.48
CA ALA A 756 -10.68 -11.02 -9.20
C ALA A 756 -10.06 -10.00 -10.16
N ARG A 757 -8.73 -9.85 -10.09
CA ARG A 757 -8.01 -8.89 -10.92
C ARG A 757 -7.59 -9.56 -12.22
N VAL A 758 -7.93 -8.94 -13.34
CA VAL A 758 -7.52 -9.39 -14.67
C VAL A 758 -6.61 -8.33 -15.26
N TYR A 759 -5.39 -8.71 -15.65
CA TYR A 759 -4.47 -7.85 -16.38
C TYR A 759 -4.43 -8.23 -17.84
N ALA A 760 -4.27 -7.24 -18.71
CA ALA A 760 -3.94 -7.39 -20.12
C ALA A 760 -2.54 -6.82 -20.37
N TYR A 761 -1.65 -7.64 -20.93
CA TYR A 761 -0.30 -7.27 -21.32
C TYR A 761 -0.19 -7.27 -22.83
N SER A 762 0.23 -6.15 -23.41
CA SER A 762 0.40 -5.97 -24.85
C SER A 762 1.73 -6.53 -25.35
N HIS A 763 1.69 -7.15 -26.53
CA HIS A 763 2.88 -7.57 -27.26
C HIS A 763 3.33 -6.51 -28.28
N TRP A 764 2.69 -5.34 -28.32
CA TRP A 764 2.94 -4.33 -29.35
C TRP A 764 4.42 -3.98 -29.50
N LEU A 765 5.13 -3.71 -28.40
CA LEU A 765 6.56 -3.41 -28.42
C LEU A 765 7.40 -4.57 -28.99
N MET A 766 7.02 -5.82 -28.74
CA MET A 766 7.73 -6.99 -29.28
C MET A 766 7.57 -7.12 -30.80
N GLU A 767 6.41 -6.70 -31.31
CA GLU A 767 6.04 -6.81 -32.72
C GLU A 767 6.52 -5.63 -33.56
N HIS A 768 6.69 -4.46 -32.93
CA HIS A 768 6.86 -3.19 -33.64
C HIS A 768 8.14 -2.41 -33.25
N SER A 769 8.81 -2.75 -32.14
CA SER A 769 10.03 -2.08 -31.69
C SER A 769 11.22 -3.05 -31.66
N VAL A 770 12.16 -2.87 -32.60
CA VAL A 770 13.28 -3.79 -32.87
C VAL A 770 14.57 -3.36 -32.16
N ASN A 771 15.13 -4.27 -31.36
CA ASN A 771 16.53 -4.39 -30.89
C ASN A 771 17.17 -3.16 -30.19
N LEU A 772 17.10 -3.13 -28.86
CA LEU A 772 17.79 -2.13 -28.04
C LEU A 772 19.32 -2.32 -28.10
N PRO A 773 20.11 -1.26 -28.38
CA PRO A 773 21.57 -1.35 -28.42
C PRO A 773 22.13 -1.86 -27.08
N GLY A 774 22.74 -3.05 -27.10
CA GLY A 774 23.38 -3.66 -25.92
C GLY A 774 22.47 -4.49 -25.00
N ILE A 775 21.15 -4.55 -25.24
CA ILE A 775 20.19 -5.30 -24.42
C ILE A 775 19.55 -6.46 -25.22
N GLY A 776 19.55 -6.39 -26.56
CA GLY A 776 18.92 -7.41 -27.41
C GLY A 776 17.41 -7.18 -27.58
N LEU A 777 16.71 -8.17 -28.15
CA LEU A 777 15.25 -8.16 -28.29
C LEU A 777 14.59 -8.18 -26.90
N VAL A 778 13.73 -7.21 -26.60
CA VAL A 778 12.85 -7.29 -25.42
C VAL A 778 11.75 -8.29 -25.74
N THR A 779 11.73 -9.44 -25.05
CA THR A 779 10.80 -10.55 -25.32
C THR A 779 9.64 -10.64 -24.33
N ILE A 780 9.43 -9.62 -23.50
CA ILE A 780 8.44 -9.66 -22.41
C ILE A 780 7.26 -8.73 -22.77
N PRO A 781 6.02 -9.24 -22.82
CA PRO A 781 4.82 -8.42 -22.96
C PRO A 781 4.78 -7.32 -21.89
N MET A 782 4.30 -6.12 -22.25
CA MET A 782 4.23 -4.99 -21.31
C MET A 782 2.81 -4.82 -20.78
N PRO A 783 2.63 -4.46 -19.48
CA PRO A 783 1.30 -4.16 -18.95
C PRO A 783 0.60 -3.09 -19.80
N ALA A 784 -0.63 -3.36 -20.24
CA ALA A 784 -1.42 -2.42 -21.02
C ALA A 784 -2.56 -1.84 -20.17
N ILE A 785 -3.38 -2.70 -19.58
CA ILE A 785 -4.53 -2.29 -18.75
C ILE A 785 -4.93 -3.43 -17.80
N TRP A 786 -5.69 -3.13 -16.74
CA TRP A 786 -6.28 -4.12 -15.85
C TRP A 786 -7.70 -3.74 -15.45
N ASN A 787 -8.47 -4.71 -15.01
CA ASN A 787 -9.84 -4.53 -14.51
C ASN A 787 -10.15 -5.56 -13.42
N PHE A 788 -11.20 -5.33 -12.65
CA PHE A 788 -11.68 -6.22 -11.59
C PHE A 788 -13.03 -6.82 -11.97
N THR A 789 -13.28 -8.05 -11.56
CA THR A 789 -14.62 -8.64 -11.69
C THR A 789 -15.60 -8.01 -10.72
N ASP A 790 -16.84 -7.80 -11.19
CA ASP A 790 -17.97 -7.37 -10.36
C ASP A 790 -18.51 -8.51 -9.47
N GLU A 791 -19.53 -8.21 -8.66
CA GLU A 791 -20.27 -9.18 -7.83
C GLU A 791 -20.83 -10.39 -8.61
N ASN A 792 -21.01 -10.23 -9.92
CA ASN A 792 -21.47 -11.28 -10.83
C ASN A 792 -20.30 -12.00 -11.54
N GLY A 793 -19.07 -11.75 -11.09
CA GLY A 793 -17.84 -12.37 -11.58
C GLY A 793 -17.40 -11.83 -12.95
N ASN A 794 -17.96 -10.72 -13.44
CA ASN A 794 -17.70 -10.23 -14.79
C ASN A 794 -16.72 -9.06 -14.81
N CYS A 795 -15.80 -9.06 -15.77
CA CYS A 795 -15.10 -7.83 -16.18
C CYS A 795 -15.01 -7.77 -17.71
N THR A 796 -14.87 -6.57 -18.25
CA THR A 796 -14.80 -6.33 -19.71
C THR A 796 -13.62 -5.44 -20.05
N PHE A 797 -12.99 -5.75 -21.16
CA PHE A 797 -11.95 -4.94 -21.77
C PHE A 797 -12.38 -4.50 -23.17
N VAL A 798 -12.16 -3.23 -23.47
CA VAL A 798 -12.12 -2.70 -24.85
C VAL A 798 -10.66 -2.46 -25.18
N LEU A 799 -10.14 -3.27 -26.11
CA LEU A 799 -8.74 -3.24 -26.53
C LEU A 799 -8.65 -3.02 -28.03
N SER A 800 -7.46 -2.72 -28.51
CA SER A 800 -7.18 -2.67 -29.93
C SER A 800 -6.81 -4.03 -30.54
N ALA A 801 -6.46 -4.01 -31.82
CA ALA A 801 -5.95 -5.18 -32.50
C ALA A 801 -4.45 -5.42 -32.27
N ASN A 802 -4.12 -5.94 -31.09
CA ASN A 802 -2.78 -6.41 -30.73
C ASN A 802 -2.85 -7.84 -30.21
N ASN A 803 -1.68 -8.47 -30.07
CA ASN A 803 -1.57 -9.70 -29.30
C ASN A 803 -1.45 -9.38 -27.81
N PHE A 804 -2.17 -10.14 -26.98
CA PHE A 804 -2.27 -9.88 -25.54
C PHE A 804 -1.98 -11.11 -24.70
N THR A 805 -1.24 -10.96 -23.61
CA THR A 805 -1.19 -11.92 -22.51
C THR A 805 -2.06 -11.44 -21.36
N PHE A 806 -3.02 -12.24 -20.91
CA PHE A 806 -3.81 -11.93 -19.74
C PHE A 806 -3.26 -12.65 -18.51
N TYR A 807 -3.28 -11.99 -17.35
CA TYR A 807 -3.02 -12.63 -16.07
C TYR A 807 -4.26 -12.49 -15.19
N ILE A 808 -4.72 -13.61 -14.62
CA ILE A 808 -5.87 -13.60 -13.72
C ILE A 808 -5.40 -13.90 -12.31
N LEU A 809 -5.59 -12.92 -11.45
CA LEU A 809 -5.02 -12.82 -10.14
C LEU A 809 -6.18 -12.86 -9.13
N SER A 810 -6.25 -13.96 -8.38
CA SER A 810 -7.27 -14.21 -7.36
C SER A 810 -6.62 -14.85 -6.13
N ARG A 811 -7.34 -14.87 -5.00
CA ARG A 811 -6.89 -15.52 -3.75
C ARG A 811 -6.56 -17.02 -3.88
N ALA A 812 -6.78 -17.64 -5.05
CA ALA A 812 -6.59 -19.06 -5.29
C ALA A 812 -5.27 -19.43 -6.01
N GLY A 813 -4.46 -18.47 -6.48
CA GLY A 813 -3.13 -18.73 -7.08
C GLY A 813 -3.06 -18.52 -8.61
N ASN A 814 -1.94 -18.94 -9.22
CA ASN A 814 -1.60 -18.72 -10.64
C ASN A 814 -1.57 -20.03 -11.45
N TYR A 815 -1.88 -19.97 -12.75
CA TYR A 815 -1.79 -21.14 -13.64
C TYR A 815 -1.58 -20.77 -15.12
N GLU A 816 -0.41 -21.12 -15.65
CA GLU A 816 -0.05 -20.82 -17.05
C GLU A 816 -0.74 -21.76 -18.05
N LEU A 817 -1.25 -21.21 -19.16
CA LEU A 817 -1.83 -21.97 -20.27
C LEU A 817 -1.10 -21.74 -21.60
N GLU A 818 -1.17 -22.74 -22.48
CA GLU A 818 -0.57 -22.64 -23.83
C GLU A 818 -1.36 -21.69 -24.76
N LYS A 819 -0.62 -21.06 -25.67
CA LYS A 819 -1.10 -20.15 -26.73
C LYS A 819 -2.39 -20.64 -27.39
N THR A 820 -3.46 -19.86 -27.29
CA THR A 820 -4.75 -20.19 -27.88
C THR A 820 -5.28 -19.04 -28.74
N TYR A 821 -6.01 -19.36 -29.80
CA TYR A 821 -6.66 -18.38 -30.66
C TYR A 821 -8.13 -18.22 -30.27
N VAL A 822 -8.63 -16.98 -30.22
CA VAL A 822 -10.05 -16.67 -29.99
C VAL A 822 -10.57 -15.81 -31.13
N GLY A 823 -11.45 -16.38 -31.94
CA GLY A 823 -12.21 -15.68 -32.98
C GLY A 823 -13.50 -15.07 -32.43
N GLU A 824 -14.11 -14.17 -33.20
CA GLU A 824 -15.36 -13.50 -32.81
C GLU A 824 -16.49 -14.49 -32.50
N GLY A 825 -17.23 -14.24 -31.42
CA GLY A 825 -18.30 -15.11 -30.94
C GLY A 825 -17.82 -16.43 -30.35
N GLN A 826 -16.51 -16.71 -30.35
CA GLN A 826 -15.96 -17.89 -29.68
C GLN A 826 -15.92 -17.67 -28.18
N VAL A 827 -16.30 -18.73 -27.46
CA VAL A 827 -16.21 -18.80 -26.02
C VAL A 827 -15.15 -19.82 -25.68
N LEU A 828 -14.19 -19.42 -24.87
CA LEU A 828 -13.22 -20.33 -24.29
C LEU A 828 -13.52 -20.54 -22.82
N TYR A 829 -13.34 -21.78 -22.41
CA TYR A 829 -13.51 -22.22 -21.05
C TYR A 829 -12.18 -22.75 -20.56
N PHE A 830 -11.68 -22.13 -19.51
CA PHE A 830 -10.48 -22.56 -18.84
C PHE A 830 -10.91 -23.03 -17.46
N GLU A 831 -10.83 -24.34 -17.25
CA GLU A 831 -10.90 -24.90 -15.91
C GLU A 831 -9.48 -24.90 -15.36
N ILE A 832 -9.15 -23.86 -14.62
CA ILE A 832 -7.87 -23.75 -13.92
C ILE A 832 -7.97 -24.67 -12.70
N ARG A 833 -7.41 -25.86 -12.83
CA ARG A 833 -7.31 -26.82 -11.72
C ARG A 833 -6.05 -26.53 -10.94
N LEU A 834 -6.23 -25.86 -9.82
CA LEU A 834 -5.16 -25.62 -8.87
C LEU A 834 -4.86 -26.96 -8.18
N GLN A 835 -3.73 -27.55 -8.53
CA GLN A 835 -3.25 -28.75 -7.86
C GLN A 835 -2.45 -28.33 -6.62
N GLY A 836 -3.14 -28.30 -5.50
CA GLY A 836 -2.55 -28.29 -4.17
C GLY A 836 -3.10 -29.45 -3.35
N ILE A 837 -2.34 -29.93 -2.38
CA ILE A 837 -2.88 -30.81 -1.34
C ILE A 837 -3.74 -29.92 -0.46
N ILE A 838 -5.02 -29.83 -0.77
CA ILE A 838 -6.01 -29.26 0.14
C ILE A 838 -6.62 -30.47 0.84
N SER A 839 -6.18 -30.76 2.05
CA SER A 839 -6.90 -31.58 3.02
C SER A 839 -8.30 -31.01 3.20
N THR A 840 -9.34 -31.79 2.94
CA THR A 840 -10.73 -31.36 3.14
C THR A 840 -11.40 -32.38 4.02
N LEU A 841 -11.76 -31.97 5.23
CA LEU A 841 -12.97 -32.47 5.87
C LEU A 841 -13.67 -31.30 6.58
N ARG A 842 -14.73 -30.77 5.97
CA ARG A 842 -15.90 -30.27 6.72
C ARG A 842 -17.12 -31.09 6.31
N ASN A 843 -17.54 -31.92 7.26
CA ASN A 843 -18.87 -32.48 7.51
C ASN A 843 -19.67 -33.13 6.37
N ASN A 844 -19.81 -34.46 6.47
CA ASN A 844 -21.13 -35.10 6.57
C ASN A 844 -21.00 -36.45 7.31
N GLY A 845 -21.69 -36.59 8.44
CA GLY A 845 -21.93 -37.89 9.05
C GLY A 845 -23.05 -38.63 8.29
N ILE A 846 -22.74 -39.83 7.77
CA ILE A 846 -23.46 -41.11 7.92
C ILE A 846 -22.69 -42.19 7.11
N ASN A 847 -22.42 -43.31 7.78
CA ASN A 847 -21.71 -44.54 7.37
C ASN A 847 -21.78 -44.98 5.89
N GLU A 848 -20.63 -45.29 5.27
CA GLU A 848 -20.11 -46.66 5.02
C GLU A 848 -18.88 -46.64 4.07
N ASN A 849 -17.75 -47.17 4.55
CA ASN A 849 -16.67 -47.91 3.85
C ASN A 849 -16.03 -47.41 2.52
N ILE A 850 -14.71 -47.18 2.64
CA ILE A 850 -13.59 -47.39 1.69
C ILE A 850 -12.85 -46.12 1.24
N ALA A 851 -11.56 -46.12 1.59
CA ALA A 851 -10.50 -45.19 1.23
C ALA A 851 -10.24 -45.07 -0.28
N THR A 852 -9.94 -43.85 -0.73
CA THR A 852 -8.81 -43.52 -1.60
C THR A 852 -8.62 -42.00 -1.64
N SER A 853 -7.37 -41.55 -1.44
CA SER A 853 -6.81 -40.20 -1.64
C SER A 853 -7.66 -39.21 -2.45
N ILE A 854 -8.16 -38.15 -1.81
CA ILE A 854 -8.73 -36.99 -2.51
C ILE A 854 -7.75 -35.82 -2.35
N SER A 855 -6.95 -35.56 -3.39
CA SER A 855 -6.42 -34.22 -3.65
C SER A 855 -7.63 -33.30 -3.80
N SER A 856 -7.94 -32.38 -2.87
CA SER A 856 -9.05 -31.47 -3.19
C SER A 856 -8.56 -30.43 -4.20
N LYS A 857 -8.96 -30.68 -5.45
CA LYS A 857 -8.76 -29.79 -6.58
C LYS A 857 -9.72 -28.63 -6.36
N LYS A 858 -9.22 -27.44 -6.02
CA LYS A 858 -9.99 -26.22 -6.28
C LYS A 858 -9.85 -25.90 -7.76
N SER A 859 -10.98 -25.68 -8.42
CA SER A 859 -11.01 -25.23 -9.79
C SER A 859 -11.55 -23.80 -9.83
N LEU A 860 -10.84 -22.91 -10.53
CA LEU A 860 -11.44 -21.69 -11.03
C LEU A 860 -11.90 -21.96 -12.45
N VAL A 861 -13.14 -21.59 -12.75
CA VAL A 861 -13.63 -21.63 -14.13
C VAL A 861 -13.60 -20.20 -14.64
N VAL A 862 -12.72 -19.95 -15.59
CA VAL A 862 -12.68 -18.70 -16.33
C VAL A 862 -13.33 -18.94 -17.66
N ARG A 863 -14.40 -18.18 -17.93
CA ARG A 863 -15.00 -18.09 -19.24
C ARG A 863 -14.59 -16.79 -19.88
N LEU A 864 -13.98 -16.87 -21.05
CA LEU A 864 -13.68 -15.73 -21.90
C LEU A 864 -14.54 -15.77 -23.15
N THR A 865 -15.08 -14.61 -23.53
CA THR A 865 -15.82 -14.45 -24.79
C THR A 865 -15.31 -13.23 -25.54
N LEU A 866 -14.86 -13.42 -26.79
CA LEU A 866 -14.61 -12.31 -27.71
C LEU A 866 -15.96 -11.90 -28.31
N ILE A 867 -16.53 -10.80 -27.82
CA ILE A 867 -17.85 -10.31 -28.23
C ILE A 867 -17.80 -9.72 -29.63
N GLN A 868 -16.73 -8.98 -29.93
CA GLN A 868 -16.51 -8.31 -31.20
C GLN A 868 -15.02 -8.41 -31.54
N SER A 869 -14.71 -8.78 -32.79
CA SER A 869 -13.34 -8.70 -33.31
C SER A 869 -13.15 -7.40 -34.08
N CYS A 870 -11.95 -6.84 -33.97
CA CYS A 870 -11.57 -5.64 -34.71
C CYS A 870 -11.62 -5.87 -36.23
N GLN A 871 -12.20 -4.89 -36.93
CA GLN A 871 -12.09 -4.66 -38.36
C GLN A 871 -11.15 -3.47 -38.59
N TYR A 872 -10.41 -3.44 -39.71
CA TYR A 872 -9.43 -2.37 -39.97
C TYR A 872 -9.94 -1.35 -41.02
N PRO A 873 -10.66 -0.28 -40.60
CA PRO A 873 -11.13 0.76 -41.51
C PRO A 873 -10.00 1.71 -41.93
N GLN A 874 -10.15 2.31 -43.12
CA GLN A 874 -9.34 3.46 -43.54
C GLN A 874 -9.67 4.68 -42.70
N ASN A 875 -8.71 5.60 -42.54
CA ASN A 875 -8.92 6.92 -41.95
C ASN A 875 -10.08 7.62 -42.67
N PRO A 876 -11.17 7.99 -41.98
CA PRO A 876 -12.33 8.60 -42.61
C PRO A 876 -12.07 10.03 -43.11
N ILE A 877 -10.98 10.67 -42.68
CA ILE A 877 -10.62 12.05 -43.02
C ILE A 877 -9.80 12.10 -44.33
N ASP A 878 -8.82 11.22 -44.50
CA ASP A 878 -7.89 11.27 -45.63
C ASP A 878 -7.76 9.96 -46.43
N GLY A 879 -8.47 8.89 -46.04
CA GLY A 879 -8.45 7.58 -46.68
C GLY A 879 -7.18 6.76 -46.43
N SER A 880 -6.26 7.23 -45.59
CA SER A 880 -5.02 6.53 -45.26
C SER A 880 -5.28 5.25 -44.45
N THR A 881 -4.44 4.24 -44.62
CA THR A 881 -4.45 3.02 -43.79
C THR A 881 -3.44 3.13 -42.67
N HIS A 882 -3.75 2.58 -41.50
CA HIS A 882 -2.78 2.41 -40.41
C HIS A 882 -1.55 1.63 -40.94
N PRO A 883 -0.30 2.00 -40.60
CA PRO A 883 0.90 1.47 -41.28
C PRO A 883 1.24 0.02 -40.90
N TYR A 884 0.77 -0.46 -39.76
CA TYR A 884 0.98 -1.85 -39.29
C TYR A 884 -0.06 -2.83 -39.85
N VAL A 885 -0.52 -2.55 -41.07
CA VAL A 885 -1.45 -3.39 -41.83
C VAL A 885 -0.67 -4.54 -42.47
N THR A 886 -0.45 -5.61 -41.70
CA THR A 886 -0.14 -6.94 -42.23
C THR A 886 -1.01 -7.99 -41.55
N SER A 887 -2.08 -8.40 -42.25
CA SER A 887 -2.91 -9.59 -42.02
C SER A 887 -3.19 -10.00 -40.56
N GLY A 888 -4.29 -9.45 -40.03
CA GLY A 888 -5.36 -10.17 -39.35
C GLY A 888 -5.02 -11.11 -38.18
N LEU A 889 -5.58 -10.74 -37.02
CA LEU A 889 -6.05 -11.56 -35.89
C LEU A 889 -5.29 -11.29 -34.57
N ASN A 890 -6.05 -10.97 -33.53
CA ASN A 890 -5.57 -10.88 -32.15
C ASN A 890 -5.29 -12.29 -31.62
N ASN A 891 -4.03 -12.62 -31.35
CA ASN A 891 -3.68 -13.79 -30.57
C ASN A 891 -3.77 -13.44 -29.09
N ILE A 892 -4.51 -14.26 -28.33
CA ILE A 892 -4.71 -14.07 -26.89
C ILE A 892 -3.97 -15.18 -26.14
N TYR A 893 -3.04 -14.80 -25.30
CA TYR A 893 -2.33 -15.65 -24.36
C TYR A 893 -2.97 -15.45 -22.98
N ILE A 894 -3.07 -16.47 -22.14
CA ILE A 894 -3.60 -16.36 -20.77
C ILE A 894 -2.66 -17.13 -19.85
N ILE A 895 -2.26 -16.49 -18.75
CA ILE A 895 -1.34 -16.98 -17.72
C ILE A 895 -1.98 -16.88 -16.34
#